data_AF-A0A842R0Z7-F1
#
_entry.id   AF-A0A842R0Z7-F1
#
_cell.length_a   1.000
_cell.length_b   1.000
_cell.length_c   1.000
_cell.angle_alpha   90.00
_cell.angle_beta   90.00
_cell.angle_gamma   90.00
#
_symmetry.space_group_name_H-M   'P 1'
#
loop_
_entity.id
_entity.type
_entity.pdbx_description
1 polymer ?
#
loop_
_entity_poly.entity_id
_entity_poly.type
_entity_poly.pdbx_seq_one_letter_code
_entity_poly.pdbx_strand_id
1 'polypeptide(L)'
;MDGMNMAKSASRRKMIAITILFSTLAAITGMISVFTVRELFPDNDGFNRTITYIRPATAKDTGYFIIVDEFKGGNQVELVFHSYGNLTVNASIGKAWFNQDGVEMLMQFIGPGVTISKHEGGVFKTYPGNPSNTIEEYIKVKPIDRHSRRLVTLVTFQNSSISHPSLNQNLVNGGIELLVNGSDRILIPRHEMASPATIKSSGITADCKMCVMRENATGLKWLLFHDADSIAINGTKIHEGSHASGFFNATLNATMPAGKGQGTPSIFSSSTPTPQSILESLSHPYALFNDGELSTIRGKCNGTITGPWQAWYNKVKGKSDVLSLAFRSRVDQDDAMLSDVVMAMLDLENNYETIKAQPWEDTQFIEQSTYLYPFLLAYDMIYNNISVTNRSIIEGIFTNKIKILADVIASGSQPTNNHIVVASTALGIGGIVLKNASWVELTQDANDFYLENRIRPNGACYEGAIYGRYTYEQAVKFFLALRNIGGYDYFTNERFLSYLNYTASSVTPLGWTPVFEDCAVKSHLAHVASMCVAPTNISNPALASNLQWYMEYCYEGDTTIGADACRILAYSGEIAPLEPELGENPGFAYFDTGYMVMRSGWSRNDTFLVISNKHYPQSHVHLDENSIEIYALGKKFLTNPGYPHWGYEGHDYTISTEASNTILINGEGQLDIISDGFNQCIQNGILDFIESPCHVAYQSPFAIGKNHALLIPLLVVVCSLVACALHAIYSIFREDHVDLGNARSSSTNKDKKNIGNDDTTGGGTITSVFAFSETKLESYDFQSRKHMLQVNALLACIQCASIVPIFLKLVNYITFQVHYIHLNAGLKETIYALTPLARILTVTILPVVLLGLNALVFVFHALQFRLYLNRWDGESVSFREAQGVIYKQFVPRFVVQGIGFVLNLFYVLPTLLAALLRAQVDAGNNISIGIYLRNLLNGYMIYFLVLGGISVPFHLIGMKSIDAFAMKQHSNPRNARRAFTMSFLVIVAIGAMLLFISCVFAFEVLSTITIENNPLQ
;
A
#
# COMPACT_ATOMS: atom_id res chain seq x y z
N MET A 1 20.24 -69.23 -1.49
CA MET A 1 20.28 -67.98 -2.29
C MET A 1 18.89 -67.38 -2.46
N ASP A 2 17.84 -68.18 -2.71
CA ASP A 2 16.48 -67.66 -2.94
C ASP A 2 15.86 -66.90 -1.75
N GLY A 3 16.10 -67.34 -0.51
CA GLY A 3 15.65 -66.62 0.69
C GLY A 3 16.32 -65.24 0.87
N MET A 4 17.57 -65.10 0.43
CA MET A 4 18.34 -63.85 0.52
C MET A 4 17.91 -62.85 -0.57
N ASN A 5 17.56 -63.36 -1.77
CA ASN A 5 16.96 -62.56 -2.84
C ASN A 5 15.52 -62.12 -2.48
N MET A 6 14.74 -62.96 -1.79
CA MET A 6 13.42 -62.57 -1.26
C MET A 6 13.51 -61.50 -0.17
N ALA A 7 14.45 -61.60 0.76
CA ALA A 7 14.64 -60.59 1.81
C ALA A 7 15.09 -59.22 1.25
N LYS A 8 15.99 -59.21 0.26
CA LYS A 8 16.41 -57.99 -0.46
C LYS A 8 15.25 -57.36 -1.23
N SER A 9 14.45 -58.18 -1.94
CA SER A 9 13.22 -57.77 -2.63
C SER A 9 12.19 -57.17 -1.66
N ALA A 10 11.95 -57.80 -0.51
CA ALA A 10 10.99 -57.31 0.49
C ALA A 10 11.42 -55.98 1.11
N SER A 11 12.70 -55.85 1.49
CA SER A 11 13.26 -54.61 2.03
C SER A 11 13.27 -53.49 0.97
N ARG A 12 13.41 -53.82 -0.32
CA ARG A 12 13.34 -52.86 -1.43
C ARG A 12 11.91 -52.35 -1.65
N ARG A 13 10.92 -53.25 -1.67
CA ARG A 13 9.50 -52.88 -1.74
C ARG A 13 9.11 -51.98 -0.57
N LYS A 14 9.60 -52.26 0.65
CA LYS A 14 9.39 -51.40 1.82
C LYS A 14 9.99 -50.00 1.65
N MET A 15 11.22 -49.88 1.13
CA MET A 15 11.85 -48.57 0.94
C MET A 15 11.18 -47.75 -0.17
N ILE A 16 10.86 -48.37 -1.31
CA ILE A 16 10.10 -47.72 -2.37
C ILE A 16 8.73 -47.27 -1.84
N ALA A 17 8.05 -48.12 -1.07
CA ALA A 17 6.78 -47.76 -0.43
C ALA A 17 6.93 -46.59 0.56
N ILE A 18 8.00 -46.55 1.36
CA ILE A 18 8.27 -45.44 2.30
C ILE A 18 8.56 -44.14 1.55
N THR A 19 9.41 -44.15 0.51
CA THR A 19 9.71 -42.96 -0.28
C THR A 19 8.45 -42.46 -0.98
N ILE A 20 7.70 -43.35 -1.64
CA ILE A 20 6.42 -43.00 -2.27
C ILE A 20 5.47 -42.42 -1.21
N LEU A 21 5.38 -43.03 -0.01
CA LEU A 21 4.53 -42.54 1.07
C LEU A 21 4.93 -41.13 1.52
N PHE A 22 6.21 -40.86 1.79
CA PHE A 22 6.66 -39.53 2.22
C PHE A 22 6.51 -38.47 1.12
N SER A 23 6.80 -38.80 -0.14
CA SER A 23 6.56 -37.89 -1.27
C SER A 23 5.08 -37.63 -1.48
N THR A 24 4.24 -38.65 -1.31
CA THR A 24 2.78 -38.52 -1.37
C THR A 24 2.27 -37.67 -0.22
N LEU A 25 2.74 -37.90 1.01
CA LEU A 25 2.39 -37.08 2.17
C LEU A 25 2.84 -35.63 2.00
N ALA A 26 4.04 -35.38 1.49
CA ALA A 26 4.52 -34.03 1.26
C ALA A 26 3.72 -33.31 0.16
N ALA A 27 3.37 -34.02 -0.92
CA ALA A 27 2.48 -33.51 -1.95
C ALA A 27 1.07 -33.24 -1.42
N ILE A 28 0.52 -34.15 -0.59
CA ILE A 28 -0.77 -33.98 0.08
C ILE A 28 -0.72 -32.77 1.00
N THR A 29 0.32 -32.62 1.84
CA THR A 29 0.47 -31.44 2.71
C THR A 29 0.58 -30.16 1.91
N GLY A 30 1.36 -30.14 0.83
CA GLY A 30 1.44 -28.98 -0.07
C GLY A 30 0.10 -28.64 -0.71
N MET A 31 -0.66 -29.64 -1.17
CA MET A 31 -2.02 -29.45 -1.68
C MET A 31 -2.97 -28.97 -0.58
N ILE A 32 -2.94 -29.56 0.61
CA ILE A 32 -3.73 -29.11 1.76
C ILE A 32 -3.39 -27.67 2.10
N SER A 33 -2.11 -27.27 2.14
CA SER A 33 -1.73 -25.88 2.37
C SER A 33 -2.28 -24.94 1.29
N VAL A 34 -2.26 -25.33 0.01
CA VAL A 34 -2.87 -24.57 -1.10
C VAL A 34 -4.38 -24.43 -0.91
N PHE A 35 -5.07 -25.53 -0.61
CA PHE A 35 -6.51 -25.54 -0.38
C PHE A 35 -6.85 -24.75 0.88
N THR A 36 -6.16 -24.95 1.99
CA THR A 36 -6.34 -24.20 3.24
C THR A 36 -6.11 -22.71 3.02
N VAL A 37 -5.06 -22.28 2.31
CA VAL A 37 -4.84 -20.86 1.99
C VAL A 37 -5.99 -20.32 1.13
N ARG A 38 -6.45 -21.07 0.13
CA ARG A 38 -7.58 -20.66 -0.70
C ARG A 38 -8.90 -20.58 0.08
N GLU A 39 -9.16 -21.51 0.98
CA GLU A 39 -10.37 -21.55 1.81
C GLU A 39 -10.34 -20.50 2.93
N LEU A 40 -9.16 -20.20 3.49
CA LEU A 40 -8.99 -19.15 4.49
C LEU A 40 -9.01 -17.75 3.87
N PHE A 41 -8.63 -17.62 2.61
CA PHE A 41 -8.56 -16.34 1.90
C PHE A 41 -9.28 -16.43 0.55
N PRO A 42 -10.61 -16.63 0.57
CA PRO A 42 -11.38 -16.70 -0.66
C PRO A 42 -11.29 -15.38 -1.42
N ASP A 43 -11.18 -15.46 -2.75
CA ASP A 43 -11.45 -14.30 -3.59
C ASP A 43 -12.94 -13.98 -3.49
N ASN A 44 -13.27 -12.76 -3.10
CA ASN A 44 -14.66 -12.31 -3.03
C ASN A 44 -15.22 -11.91 -4.42
N ASP A 45 -14.47 -12.16 -5.49
CA ASP A 45 -14.78 -11.86 -6.89
C ASP A 45 -15.06 -10.38 -7.21
N GLY A 46 -15.25 -9.50 -6.22
CA GLY A 46 -15.58 -8.07 -6.37
C GLY A 46 -16.87 -7.80 -7.14
N PHE A 47 -17.00 -6.60 -7.70
CA PHE A 47 -18.20 -6.18 -8.41
C PHE A 47 -17.92 -5.07 -9.44
N ASN A 48 -18.85 -4.87 -10.38
CA ASN A 48 -18.88 -3.70 -11.26
C ASN A 48 -19.99 -2.75 -10.82
N ARG A 49 -19.66 -1.47 -10.67
CA ARG A 49 -20.65 -0.41 -10.46
C ARG A 49 -20.77 0.43 -11.72
N THR A 50 -21.97 0.52 -12.24
CA THR A 50 -22.31 1.45 -13.32
C THR A 50 -23.20 2.55 -12.76
N ILE A 51 -22.86 3.82 -12.97
CA ILE A 51 -23.70 4.95 -12.57
C ILE A 51 -24.06 5.75 -13.81
N THR A 52 -25.36 6.00 -13.98
CA THR A 52 -25.88 6.95 -14.97
C THR A 52 -26.61 8.07 -14.26
N TYR A 53 -26.19 9.31 -14.51
CA TYR A 53 -26.88 10.50 -14.06
C TYR A 53 -27.64 11.12 -15.22
N ILE A 54 -28.96 11.18 -15.13
CA ILE A 54 -29.79 11.88 -16.11
C ILE A 54 -30.05 13.29 -15.60
N ARG A 55 -29.57 14.29 -16.36
CA ARG A 55 -29.75 15.71 -16.01
C ARG A 55 -31.23 16.11 -16.09
N PRO A 56 -31.64 17.10 -15.29
CA PRO A 56 -32.99 17.61 -15.37
C PRO A 56 -33.25 18.22 -16.76
N ALA A 57 -34.43 17.94 -17.33
CA ALA A 57 -34.81 18.51 -18.62
C ALA A 57 -35.13 20.01 -18.52
N THR A 58 -35.56 20.46 -17.32
CA THR A 58 -35.89 21.85 -17.02
C THR A 58 -35.35 22.23 -15.64
N ALA A 59 -35.17 23.52 -15.38
CA ALA A 59 -34.74 24.02 -14.06
C ALA A 59 -35.75 23.72 -12.92
N LYS A 60 -36.95 23.20 -13.21
CA LYS A 60 -37.96 22.81 -12.22
C LYS A 60 -37.86 21.35 -11.79
N ASP A 61 -37.04 20.56 -12.49
CA ASP A 61 -36.84 19.15 -12.18
C ASP A 61 -35.50 18.96 -11.46
N THR A 62 -35.38 17.90 -10.66
CA THR A 62 -34.07 17.39 -10.26
C THR A 62 -33.63 16.31 -11.24
N GLY A 63 -32.32 16.24 -11.52
CA GLY A 63 -31.76 15.05 -12.13
C GLY A 63 -31.90 13.84 -11.19
N TYR A 64 -31.66 12.65 -11.72
CA TYR A 64 -31.73 11.41 -10.95
C TYR A 64 -30.62 10.44 -11.35
N PHE A 65 -30.27 9.53 -10.44
CA PHE A 65 -29.20 8.55 -10.66
C PHE A 65 -29.78 7.15 -10.84
N ILE A 66 -29.18 6.39 -11.74
CA ILE A 66 -29.39 4.96 -11.92
C ILE A 66 -28.06 4.30 -11.58
N ILE A 67 -28.02 3.53 -10.51
CA ILE A 67 -26.84 2.77 -10.08
C ILE A 67 -27.13 1.30 -10.35
N VAL A 68 -26.26 0.65 -11.11
CA VAL A 68 -26.34 -0.78 -11.40
C VAL A 68 -25.10 -1.45 -10.82
N ASP A 69 -25.30 -2.22 -9.77
CA ASP A 69 -24.25 -3.03 -9.15
C ASP A 69 -24.35 -4.46 -9.68
N GLU A 70 -23.31 -4.92 -10.37
CA GLU A 70 -23.20 -6.28 -10.93
C GLU A 70 -22.18 -7.09 -10.15
N PHE A 71 -22.58 -8.27 -9.71
CA PHE A 71 -21.77 -9.15 -8.87
C PHE A 71 -21.96 -10.61 -9.27
N LYS A 72 -21.05 -11.48 -8.82
CA LYS A 72 -21.15 -12.91 -9.10
C LYS A 72 -22.28 -13.54 -8.30
N GLY A 73 -23.17 -14.24 -9.00
CA GLY A 73 -24.25 -15.00 -8.36
C GLY A 73 -23.71 -16.08 -7.43
N GLY A 74 -24.36 -16.25 -6.27
CA GLY A 74 -23.97 -17.14 -5.18
C GLY A 74 -23.37 -16.40 -3.98
N ASN A 75 -22.81 -15.21 -4.19
CA ASN A 75 -22.25 -14.39 -3.12
C ASN A 75 -23.37 -13.73 -2.29
N GLN A 76 -23.15 -13.59 -0.98
CA GLN A 76 -23.99 -12.74 -0.14
C GLN A 76 -23.53 -11.30 -0.30
N VAL A 77 -24.34 -10.46 -0.93
CA VAL A 77 -24.01 -9.05 -1.19
C VAL A 77 -24.79 -8.15 -0.23
N GLU A 78 -24.09 -7.20 0.38
CA GLU A 78 -24.68 -6.20 1.27
C GLU A 78 -24.20 -4.81 0.85
N LEU A 79 -25.10 -3.99 0.32
CA LEU A 79 -24.78 -2.59 0.01
C LEU A 79 -24.93 -1.77 1.29
N VAL A 80 -23.93 -0.95 1.59
CA VAL A 80 -23.92 -0.08 2.76
C VAL A 80 -24.12 1.36 2.30
N PHE A 81 -25.06 2.07 2.94
CA PHE A 81 -25.32 3.48 2.66
C PHE A 81 -25.48 4.26 3.96
N HIS A 82 -24.51 5.12 4.24
CA HIS A 82 -24.45 6.02 5.39
C HIS A 82 -25.29 7.26 5.12
N SER A 83 -26.29 7.46 5.97
CA SER A 83 -27.27 8.53 5.81
C SER A 83 -26.96 9.72 6.68
N TYR A 84 -27.23 10.90 6.13
CA TYR A 84 -27.46 12.10 6.90
C TYR A 84 -28.97 12.38 7.01
N GLY A 85 -29.42 12.78 8.20
CA GLY A 85 -30.81 13.08 8.48
C GLY A 85 -31.65 11.88 8.90
N ASN A 86 -32.97 12.03 8.85
CA ASN A 86 -33.91 11.02 9.29
C ASN A 86 -34.06 9.93 8.21
N LEU A 87 -33.69 8.70 8.56
CA LEU A 87 -33.80 7.55 7.67
C LEU A 87 -35.07 6.74 7.98
N THR A 88 -35.90 6.55 6.95
CA THR A 88 -37.07 5.66 6.98
C THR A 88 -36.92 4.57 5.93
N VAL A 89 -37.26 3.32 6.26
CA VAL A 89 -37.14 2.19 5.34
C VAL A 89 -38.47 1.46 5.19
N ASN A 90 -38.77 1.01 3.98
CA ASN A 90 -39.85 0.07 3.71
C ASN A 90 -39.32 -1.08 2.86
N ALA A 91 -38.83 -2.12 3.54
CA ALA A 91 -38.27 -3.30 2.91
C ALA A 91 -39.27 -4.04 2.01
N SER A 92 -40.57 -4.02 2.33
CA SER A 92 -41.60 -4.76 1.57
C SER A 92 -41.74 -4.30 0.11
N ILE A 93 -41.36 -3.05 -0.16
CA ILE A 93 -41.39 -2.46 -1.50
C ILE A 93 -40.00 -1.99 -1.98
N GLY A 94 -38.94 -2.37 -1.26
CA GLY A 94 -37.56 -2.05 -1.62
C GLY A 94 -37.27 -0.54 -1.68
N LYS A 95 -37.73 0.24 -0.68
CA LYS A 95 -37.52 1.70 -0.65
C LYS A 95 -36.87 2.17 0.65
N ALA A 96 -36.00 3.16 0.53
CA ALA A 96 -35.43 3.91 1.64
C ALA A 96 -35.53 5.42 1.37
N TRP A 97 -35.96 6.17 2.38
CA TRP A 97 -36.11 7.61 2.34
C TRP A 97 -35.16 8.25 3.33
N PHE A 98 -34.47 9.28 2.87
CA PHE A 98 -33.47 10.03 3.61
C PHE A 98 -33.99 11.47 3.65
N ASN A 99 -34.46 11.94 4.80
CA ASN A 99 -35.13 13.23 4.93
C ASN A 99 -34.32 14.21 5.78
N GLN A 100 -34.10 15.41 5.25
CA GLN A 100 -33.45 16.52 5.92
C GLN A 100 -34.23 17.80 5.70
N ASP A 101 -34.86 18.30 6.76
CA ASP A 101 -35.58 19.57 6.77
C ASP A 101 -36.61 19.73 5.64
N GLY A 102 -37.35 18.65 5.33
CA GLY A 102 -38.37 18.67 4.29
C GLY A 102 -37.84 18.50 2.85
N VAL A 103 -36.53 18.28 2.70
CA VAL A 103 -35.92 17.78 1.46
C VAL A 103 -35.68 16.29 1.63
N GLU A 104 -36.01 15.51 0.63
CA GLU A 104 -35.94 14.06 0.72
C GLU A 104 -35.25 13.45 -0.49
N MET A 105 -34.35 12.51 -0.23
CA MET A 105 -33.82 11.58 -1.23
C MET A 105 -34.51 10.23 -1.07
N LEU A 106 -35.00 9.67 -2.17
CA LEU A 106 -35.57 8.34 -2.26
C LEU A 106 -34.60 7.43 -3.01
N MET A 107 -34.20 6.34 -2.38
CA MET A 107 -33.54 5.20 -3.03
C MET A 107 -34.57 4.09 -3.22
N GLN A 108 -34.80 3.70 -4.47
CA GLN A 108 -35.66 2.58 -4.84
C GLN A 108 -34.82 1.45 -5.44
N PHE A 109 -34.85 0.29 -4.79
CA PHE A 109 -34.14 -0.92 -5.18
C PHE A 109 -35.01 -1.77 -6.10
N ILE A 110 -34.52 -2.02 -7.30
CA ILE A 110 -35.22 -2.63 -8.42
C ILE A 110 -34.46 -3.90 -8.82
N GLY A 111 -35.19 -4.98 -9.07
CA GLY A 111 -34.64 -6.28 -9.44
C GLY A 111 -35.14 -7.37 -8.50
N PRO A 112 -34.25 -8.14 -7.85
CA PRO A 112 -34.67 -9.10 -6.83
C PRO A 112 -35.35 -8.35 -5.67
N GLY A 113 -36.26 -9.02 -4.95
CA GLY A 113 -36.68 -8.49 -3.65
C GLY A 113 -35.46 -8.26 -2.76
N VAL A 114 -35.48 -7.23 -1.92
CA VAL A 114 -34.37 -6.89 -1.01
C VAL A 114 -34.82 -6.91 0.44
N THR A 115 -33.92 -7.26 1.35
CA THR A 115 -34.05 -6.91 2.77
C THR A 115 -33.27 -5.63 3.03
N ILE A 116 -33.88 -4.70 3.76
CA ILE A 116 -33.25 -3.45 4.18
C ILE A 116 -33.20 -3.48 5.71
N SER A 117 -32.00 -3.42 6.26
CA SER A 117 -31.78 -3.32 7.70
C SER A 117 -31.20 -1.96 8.03
N LYS A 118 -31.69 -1.35 9.11
CA LYS A 118 -31.26 -0.06 9.61
C LYS A 118 -30.34 -0.26 10.80
N HIS A 119 -29.23 0.47 10.84
CA HIS A 119 -28.20 0.37 11.86
C HIS A 119 -27.87 1.76 12.41
N GLU A 120 -27.53 1.82 13.70
CA GLU A 120 -26.95 3.03 14.28
C GLU A 120 -25.44 3.04 14.02
N GLY A 121 -24.93 4.13 13.46
CA GLY A 121 -23.49 4.36 13.33
C GLY A 121 -22.89 4.74 14.68
N GLY A 122 -22.50 3.73 15.46
CA GLY A 122 -22.04 3.93 16.84
C GLY A 122 -20.76 4.76 16.98
N VAL A 123 -19.88 4.73 15.97
CA VAL A 123 -18.54 5.36 16.01
C VAL A 123 -18.57 6.87 15.73
N PHE A 124 -19.67 7.38 15.18
CA PHE A 124 -19.81 8.79 14.76
C PHE A 124 -20.07 9.78 15.88
N LYS A 125 -20.50 9.28 17.06
CA LYS A 125 -21.07 10.12 18.13
C LYS A 125 -20.03 11.02 18.83
N THR A 126 -18.74 10.78 18.65
CA THR A 126 -17.66 11.43 19.42
C THR A 126 -16.81 12.43 18.63
N TYR A 127 -17.09 12.67 17.34
CA TYR A 127 -16.22 13.52 16.53
C TYR A 127 -16.35 15.02 16.89
N PRO A 128 -15.25 15.70 17.31
CA PRO A 128 -15.24 17.14 17.56
C PRO A 128 -15.28 17.87 16.20
N GLY A 129 -16.47 18.26 15.77
CA GLY A 129 -16.65 18.93 14.48
C GLY A 129 -17.92 18.55 13.73
N ASN A 130 -18.66 17.53 14.20
CA ASN A 130 -20.05 17.34 13.79
C ASN A 130 -20.91 18.32 14.62
N PRO A 131 -21.36 19.45 14.06
CA PRO A 131 -22.00 20.53 14.83
C PRO A 131 -23.39 20.16 15.38
N SER A 132 -23.83 18.92 15.18
CA SER A 132 -25.05 18.37 15.71
C SER A 132 -24.80 16.91 16.08
N ASN A 133 -25.36 16.45 17.19
CA ASN A 133 -25.55 15.02 17.50
C ASN A 133 -26.50 14.35 16.48
N THR A 134 -26.33 14.62 15.18
CA THR A 134 -26.98 13.93 14.09
C THR A 134 -26.47 12.51 14.13
N ILE A 135 -27.28 11.63 14.71
CA ILE A 135 -27.09 10.19 14.67
C ILE A 135 -26.95 9.83 13.19
N GLU A 136 -25.75 9.46 12.77
CA GLU A 136 -25.54 8.87 11.45
C GLU A 136 -26.12 7.46 11.51
N GLU A 137 -27.28 7.30 10.89
CA GLU A 137 -27.88 5.99 10.66
C GLU A 137 -27.37 5.49 9.32
N TYR A 138 -27.26 4.18 9.13
CA TYR A 138 -26.96 3.61 7.83
C TYR A 138 -27.86 2.43 7.54
N ILE A 139 -28.02 2.11 6.26
CA ILE A 139 -28.72 0.90 5.83
C ILE A 139 -27.75 -0.13 5.29
N LYS A 140 -28.04 -1.40 5.55
CA LYS A 140 -27.54 -2.52 4.75
C LYS A 140 -28.66 -3.08 3.90
N VAL A 141 -28.43 -3.13 2.59
CA VAL A 141 -29.39 -3.62 1.59
C VAL A 141 -28.86 -4.93 1.03
N LYS A 142 -29.65 -6.00 1.16
CA LYS A 142 -29.26 -7.34 0.74
C LYS A 142 -30.30 -7.92 -0.22
N PRO A 143 -29.91 -8.36 -1.43
CA PRO A 143 -30.78 -9.15 -2.30
C PRO A 143 -31.28 -10.41 -1.59
N ILE A 144 -32.59 -10.68 -1.66
CA ILE A 144 -33.21 -11.89 -1.10
C ILE A 144 -32.74 -13.13 -1.87
N ASP A 145 -32.68 -13.01 -3.21
CA ASP A 145 -32.15 -14.08 -4.06
C ASP A 145 -30.62 -14.01 -4.12
N ARG A 146 -29.97 -15.06 -3.60
CA ARG A 146 -28.51 -15.22 -3.65
C ARG A 146 -28.00 -15.50 -5.07
N HIS A 147 -28.86 -15.94 -5.97
CA HIS A 147 -28.50 -16.15 -7.38
C HIS A 147 -28.57 -14.88 -8.21
N SER A 148 -29.10 -13.79 -7.64
CA SER A 148 -29.05 -12.48 -8.28
C SER A 148 -27.61 -12.13 -8.62
N ARG A 149 -27.43 -11.52 -9.78
CA ARG A 149 -26.16 -11.01 -10.28
C ARG A 149 -26.16 -9.50 -10.41
N ARG A 150 -27.29 -8.87 -10.09
CA ARG A 150 -27.50 -7.45 -10.31
C ARG A 150 -28.48 -6.86 -9.31
N LEU A 151 -28.18 -5.66 -8.84
CA LEU A 151 -29.13 -4.79 -8.17
C LEU A 151 -29.16 -3.44 -8.87
N VAL A 152 -30.36 -2.93 -9.15
CA VAL A 152 -30.55 -1.61 -9.75
C VAL A 152 -31.09 -0.69 -8.67
N THR A 153 -30.49 0.47 -8.48
CA THR A 153 -30.92 1.49 -7.53
C THR A 153 -31.25 2.77 -8.28
N LEU A 154 -32.50 3.22 -8.19
CA LEU A 154 -32.93 4.52 -8.67
C LEU A 154 -32.90 5.51 -7.51
N VAL A 155 -32.14 6.60 -7.66
CA VAL A 155 -32.01 7.67 -6.65
C VAL A 155 -32.67 8.94 -7.16
N THR A 156 -33.65 9.45 -6.41
CA THR A 156 -34.48 10.60 -6.79
C THR A 156 -34.62 11.57 -5.62
N PHE A 157 -34.99 12.83 -5.91
CA PHE A 157 -35.05 13.90 -4.92
C PHE A 157 -36.38 14.63 -4.96
N GLN A 158 -36.84 15.10 -3.81
CA GLN A 158 -38.02 15.95 -3.69
C GLN A 158 -37.84 17.03 -2.61
N ASN A 159 -38.62 18.10 -2.74
CA ASN A 159 -38.86 19.11 -1.71
C ASN A 159 -40.29 19.66 -1.85
N SER A 160 -40.61 20.78 -1.21
CA SER A 160 -41.95 21.39 -1.31
C SER A 160 -42.38 21.82 -2.72
N SER A 161 -41.42 22.00 -3.64
CA SER A 161 -41.64 22.51 -5.00
C SER A 161 -41.35 21.47 -6.10
N ILE A 162 -40.62 20.41 -5.78
CA ILE A 162 -40.21 19.36 -6.71
C ILE A 162 -40.67 18.02 -6.14
N SER A 163 -41.45 17.26 -6.90
CA SER A 163 -41.86 15.91 -6.54
C SER A 163 -40.90 14.86 -7.10
N HIS A 164 -40.80 13.71 -6.45
CA HIS A 164 -40.14 12.55 -7.06
C HIS A 164 -40.75 12.24 -8.44
N PRO A 165 -39.92 11.85 -9.43
CA PRO A 165 -40.42 11.49 -10.74
C PRO A 165 -41.29 10.23 -10.66
N SER A 166 -42.33 10.16 -11.50
CA SER A 166 -43.16 8.96 -11.57
C SER A 166 -42.35 7.79 -12.12
N LEU A 167 -42.42 6.62 -11.50
CA LEU A 167 -41.75 5.41 -11.96
C LEU A 167 -42.78 4.32 -12.24
N ASN A 168 -42.80 3.82 -13.49
CA ASN A 168 -43.51 2.60 -13.85
C ASN A 168 -42.50 1.50 -14.19
N GLN A 169 -42.66 0.32 -13.60
CA GLN A 169 -41.82 -0.84 -13.86
C GLN A 169 -42.62 -1.89 -14.64
N ASN A 170 -42.11 -2.29 -15.80
CA ASN A 170 -42.70 -3.30 -16.66
C ASN A 170 -41.74 -4.48 -16.84
N LEU A 171 -42.27 -5.70 -16.79
CA LEU A 171 -41.51 -6.87 -17.26
C LEU A 171 -41.59 -6.91 -18.78
N VAL A 172 -40.44 -6.94 -19.44
CA VAL A 172 -40.32 -7.04 -20.89
C VAL A 172 -39.61 -8.33 -21.28
N ASN A 173 -39.59 -8.65 -22.58
CA ASN A 173 -38.87 -9.84 -23.05
C ASN A 173 -37.36 -9.63 -22.82
N GLY A 174 -36.75 -10.54 -22.07
CA GLY A 174 -35.32 -10.50 -21.72
C GLY A 174 -34.93 -9.53 -20.60
N GLY A 175 -35.85 -8.77 -20.01
CA GLY A 175 -35.44 -7.74 -19.05
C GLY A 175 -36.54 -7.09 -18.24
N ILE A 176 -36.16 -6.00 -17.58
CA ILE A 176 -37.03 -5.06 -16.90
C ILE A 176 -36.93 -3.74 -17.66
N GLU A 177 -38.08 -3.13 -17.86
CA GLU A 177 -38.20 -1.76 -18.32
C GLU A 177 -38.63 -0.87 -17.17
N LEU A 178 -37.93 0.25 -17.00
CA LEU A 178 -38.33 1.34 -16.13
C LEU A 178 -38.69 2.54 -16.97
N LEU A 179 -39.88 3.09 -16.75
CA LEU A 179 -40.34 4.32 -17.37
C LEU A 179 -40.41 5.41 -16.31
N VAL A 180 -39.44 6.32 -16.35
CA VAL A 180 -39.30 7.47 -15.44
C VAL A 180 -39.89 8.72 -16.12
N ASN A 181 -40.74 9.45 -15.41
CA ASN A 181 -41.47 10.63 -15.92
C ASN A 181 -42.28 10.41 -17.21
N GLY A 182 -42.55 9.16 -17.58
CA GLY A 182 -43.24 8.83 -18.82
C GLY A 182 -42.41 9.01 -20.10
N SER A 183 -41.18 9.52 -20.02
CA SER A 183 -40.31 9.80 -21.18
C SER A 183 -39.01 9.01 -21.18
N ASP A 184 -38.46 8.74 -20.00
CA ASP A 184 -37.13 8.16 -19.88
C ASP A 184 -37.26 6.67 -19.64
N ARG A 185 -36.85 5.88 -20.64
CA ARG A 185 -36.97 4.43 -20.65
C ARG A 185 -35.60 3.82 -20.36
N ILE A 186 -35.57 2.90 -19.40
CA ILE A 186 -34.35 2.20 -18.97
C ILE A 186 -34.60 0.71 -19.13
N LEU A 187 -33.83 0.06 -19.98
CA LEU A 187 -33.88 -1.35 -20.28
C LEU A 187 -32.68 -2.04 -19.65
N ILE A 188 -32.93 -2.99 -18.75
CA ILE A 188 -31.89 -3.73 -18.03
C ILE A 188 -32.22 -5.23 -18.10
N PRO A 189 -31.26 -6.13 -18.39
CA PRO A 189 -31.53 -7.55 -18.37
C PRO A 189 -32.00 -8.02 -16.99
N ARG A 190 -32.73 -9.13 -16.94
CA ARG A 190 -33.17 -9.72 -15.67
C ARG A 190 -31.98 -10.02 -14.76
N HIS A 191 -32.17 -9.81 -13.46
CA HIS A 191 -31.13 -9.89 -12.43
C HIS A 191 -30.49 -11.28 -12.31
N GLU A 192 -31.19 -12.34 -12.70
CA GLU A 192 -30.71 -13.73 -12.69
C GLU A 192 -29.91 -14.12 -13.95
N MET A 193 -29.97 -13.33 -15.02
CA MET A 193 -29.30 -13.66 -16.28
C MET A 193 -27.85 -13.18 -16.28
N ALA A 194 -26.98 -13.95 -16.95
CA ALA A 194 -25.68 -13.44 -17.36
C ALA A 194 -25.90 -12.32 -18.40
N SER A 195 -25.09 -11.27 -18.33
CA SER A 195 -25.10 -10.18 -19.31
C SER A 195 -23.98 -10.36 -20.33
N PRO A 196 -24.13 -9.89 -21.58
CA PRO A 196 -25.29 -9.20 -22.16
C PRO A 196 -26.49 -10.13 -22.45
N ALA A 197 -27.69 -9.55 -22.64
CA ALA A 197 -28.88 -10.29 -23.09
C ALA A 197 -29.75 -9.43 -24.00
N THR A 198 -30.46 -10.09 -24.93
CA THR A 198 -31.40 -9.42 -25.84
C THR A 198 -32.68 -8.97 -25.12
N ILE A 199 -32.88 -7.66 -25.00
CA ILE A 199 -34.07 -7.02 -24.47
C ILE A 199 -34.90 -6.45 -25.62
N LYS A 200 -36.22 -6.68 -25.60
CA LYS A 200 -37.14 -6.09 -26.58
C LYS A 200 -38.21 -5.26 -25.89
N SER A 201 -38.27 -3.97 -26.22
CA SER A 201 -39.36 -3.09 -25.80
C SER A 201 -39.61 -1.97 -26.80
N SER A 202 -40.89 -1.70 -27.10
CA SER A 202 -41.33 -0.52 -27.86
C SER A 202 -40.57 -0.27 -29.18
N GLY A 203 -40.30 -1.34 -29.94
CA GLY A 203 -39.57 -1.26 -31.22
C GLY A 203 -38.04 -1.30 -31.08
N ILE A 204 -37.51 -1.28 -29.86
CA ILE A 204 -36.08 -1.39 -29.58
C ILE A 204 -35.71 -2.83 -29.28
N THR A 205 -34.64 -3.30 -29.93
CA THR A 205 -33.99 -4.57 -29.63
C THR A 205 -32.54 -4.25 -29.26
N ALA A 206 -32.18 -4.53 -28.01
CA ALA A 206 -30.86 -4.21 -27.47
C ALA A 206 -30.24 -5.46 -26.86
N ASP A 207 -29.05 -5.83 -27.31
CA ASP A 207 -28.23 -6.87 -26.69
C ASP A 207 -27.12 -6.19 -25.88
N CYS A 208 -27.38 -5.90 -24.61
CA CYS A 208 -26.54 -5.03 -23.80
C CYS A 208 -26.68 -5.28 -22.29
N LYS A 209 -25.77 -4.73 -21.46
CA LYS A 209 -25.93 -4.68 -19.99
C LYS A 209 -26.97 -3.67 -19.54
N MET A 210 -27.08 -2.54 -20.22
CA MET A 210 -28.05 -1.51 -19.91
C MET A 210 -28.26 -0.63 -21.14
N CYS A 211 -29.50 -0.21 -21.36
CA CYS A 211 -29.83 0.80 -22.35
C CYS A 211 -30.75 1.85 -21.72
N VAL A 212 -30.37 3.12 -21.78
CA VAL A 212 -31.15 4.24 -21.26
C VAL A 212 -31.49 5.16 -22.42
N MET A 213 -32.72 5.65 -22.51
CA MET A 213 -33.13 6.51 -23.61
C MET A 213 -34.19 7.49 -23.17
N ARG A 214 -34.33 8.57 -23.92
CA ARG A 214 -35.45 9.50 -23.80
C ARG A 214 -36.27 9.49 -25.07
N GLU A 215 -37.56 9.22 -24.91
CA GLU A 215 -38.57 9.30 -25.95
C GLU A 215 -39.58 10.39 -25.57
N ASN A 216 -40.12 11.08 -26.58
CA ASN A 216 -41.28 11.93 -26.37
C ASN A 216 -42.30 11.71 -27.49
N ALA A 217 -43.37 12.51 -27.53
CA ALA A 217 -44.41 12.40 -28.56
C ALA A 217 -43.89 12.49 -30.01
N THR A 218 -42.69 13.04 -30.22
CA THR A 218 -42.03 13.16 -31.53
C THR A 218 -41.00 12.06 -31.81
N GLY A 219 -40.87 11.07 -30.93
CA GLY A 219 -39.95 9.94 -31.06
C GLY A 219 -38.71 10.02 -30.16
N LEU A 220 -37.72 9.20 -30.47
CA LEU A 220 -36.45 9.09 -29.74
C LEU A 220 -35.64 10.39 -29.82
N LYS A 221 -35.06 10.81 -28.69
CA LYS A 221 -34.17 11.97 -28.60
C LYS A 221 -32.72 11.58 -28.46
N TRP A 222 -32.44 10.61 -27.60
CA TRP A 222 -31.11 10.08 -27.39
C TRP A 222 -31.20 8.68 -26.79
N LEU A 223 -30.12 7.93 -26.93
CA LEU A 223 -29.99 6.57 -26.41
C LEU A 223 -28.55 6.34 -25.93
N LEU A 224 -28.38 6.00 -24.66
CA LEU A 224 -27.18 5.43 -24.07
C LEU A 224 -27.29 3.90 -24.12
N PHE A 225 -26.23 3.23 -24.52
CA PHE A 225 -26.08 1.79 -24.42
C PHE A 225 -24.77 1.46 -23.73
N HIS A 226 -24.78 0.44 -22.88
CA HIS A 226 -23.63 -0.02 -22.12
C HIS A 226 -23.37 -1.51 -22.41
N ASP A 227 -22.13 -1.81 -22.81
CA ASP A 227 -21.65 -3.17 -23.07
C ASP A 227 -22.58 -3.92 -24.03
N ALA A 228 -22.80 -3.32 -25.20
CA ALA A 228 -23.75 -3.77 -26.21
C ALA A 228 -23.07 -4.47 -27.38
N ASP A 229 -23.63 -5.60 -27.80
CA ASP A 229 -23.26 -6.33 -29.01
C ASP A 229 -24.05 -5.83 -30.23
N SER A 230 -25.32 -5.46 -30.02
CA SER A 230 -26.16 -4.85 -31.05
C SER A 230 -27.27 -3.99 -30.46
N ILE A 231 -27.57 -2.87 -31.11
CA ILE A 231 -28.73 -2.02 -30.80
C ILE A 231 -29.49 -1.76 -32.09
N ALA A 232 -30.79 -2.05 -32.12
CA ALA A 232 -31.66 -1.77 -33.25
C ALA A 232 -32.94 -1.07 -32.81
N ILE A 233 -33.39 -0.10 -33.60
CA ILE A 233 -34.60 0.70 -33.38
C ILE A 233 -35.50 0.54 -34.59
N ASN A 234 -36.69 -0.01 -34.39
CA ASN A 234 -37.64 -0.39 -35.44
C ASN A 234 -36.98 -1.20 -36.57
N GLY A 235 -36.08 -2.12 -36.20
CA GLY A 235 -35.32 -2.97 -37.13
C GLY A 235 -34.09 -2.31 -37.76
N THR A 236 -33.90 -1.00 -37.61
CA THR A 236 -32.69 -0.29 -38.09
C THR A 236 -31.59 -0.42 -37.05
N LYS A 237 -30.45 -1.02 -37.41
CA LYS A 237 -29.30 -1.14 -36.51
C LYS A 237 -28.63 0.24 -36.32
N ILE A 238 -28.51 0.66 -35.07
CA ILE A 238 -27.76 1.85 -34.64
C ILE A 238 -26.33 1.48 -34.24
N HIS A 239 -26.14 0.28 -33.70
CA HIS A 239 -24.85 -0.27 -33.31
C HIS A 239 -24.78 -1.77 -33.62
N GLU A 240 -23.61 -2.21 -34.08
CA GLU A 240 -23.25 -3.61 -34.28
C GLU A 240 -21.73 -3.75 -34.02
N GLY A 241 -21.37 -4.52 -33.00
CA GLY A 241 -19.99 -4.71 -32.57
C GLY A 241 -19.93 -5.14 -31.11
N SER A 242 -18.94 -5.95 -30.74
CA SER A 242 -18.91 -6.60 -29.43
C SER A 242 -18.62 -5.64 -28.28
N HIS A 243 -19.40 -5.72 -27.20
CA HIS A 243 -19.11 -5.10 -25.90
C HIS A 243 -18.86 -3.58 -25.91
N ALA A 244 -19.56 -2.82 -26.76
CA ALA A 244 -19.36 -1.37 -26.86
C ALA A 244 -20.31 -0.59 -25.96
N SER A 245 -19.84 0.53 -25.40
CA SER A 245 -20.71 1.54 -24.79
C SER A 245 -20.69 2.83 -25.61
N GLY A 246 -21.81 3.51 -25.67
CA GLY A 246 -21.94 4.73 -26.47
C GLY A 246 -23.23 5.50 -26.23
N PHE A 247 -23.23 6.75 -26.69
CA PHE A 247 -24.36 7.66 -26.66
C PHE A 247 -24.76 8.08 -28.07
N PHE A 248 -25.95 7.69 -28.49
CA PHE A 248 -26.55 8.08 -29.75
C PHE A 248 -27.43 9.32 -29.56
N ASN A 249 -27.11 10.40 -30.25
CA ASN A 249 -27.95 11.60 -30.33
C ASN A 249 -28.83 11.52 -31.58
N ALA A 250 -30.14 11.32 -31.41
CA ALA A 250 -31.06 11.14 -32.53
C ALA A 250 -31.23 12.43 -33.36
N THR A 251 -31.01 13.60 -32.76
CA THR A 251 -31.08 14.89 -33.47
C THR A 251 -29.91 15.07 -34.42
N LEU A 252 -28.71 14.66 -34.00
CA LEU A 252 -27.50 14.73 -34.82
C LEU A 252 -27.31 13.48 -35.70
N ASN A 253 -28.10 12.42 -35.46
CA ASN A 253 -27.91 11.09 -36.04
C ASN A 253 -26.45 10.60 -35.90
N ALA A 254 -25.86 10.80 -34.71
CA ALA A 254 -24.46 10.52 -34.44
C ALA A 254 -24.30 9.75 -33.13
N THR A 255 -23.35 8.80 -33.12
CA THR A 255 -22.97 8.03 -31.94
C THR A 255 -21.63 8.52 -31.42
N MET A 256 -21.59 8.91 -30.14
CA MET A 256 -20.37 9.18 -29.40
C MET A 256 -19.97 7.91 -28.63
N PRO A 257 -18.82 7.29 -28.92
CA PRO A 257 -18.35 6.14 -28.14
C PRO A 257 -17.98 6.58 -26.72
N ALA A 258 -18.07 5.66 -25.75
CA ALA A 258 -17.55 5.91 -24.41
C ALA A 258 -16.02 6.10 -24.45
N GLY A 259 -15.54 7.15 -23.80
CA GLY A 259 -14.12 7.48 -23.71
C GLY A 259 -13.44 6.77 -22.54
N LYS A 260 -12.11 6.66 -22.59
CA LYS A 260 -11.25 6.13 -21.51
C LYS A 260 -10.60 7.23 -20.65
N GLY A 261 -11.29 8.35 -20.46
CA GLY A 261 -10.76 9.50 -19.72
C GLY A 261 -9.67 10.29 -20.46
N GLN A 262 -9.22 11.38 -19.84
CA GLN A 262 -8.19 12.26 -20.38
C GLN A 262 -6.80 11.60 -20.32
N GLY A 263 -5.99 11.86 -21.36
CA GLY A 263 -4.76 11.14 -21.67
C GLY A 263 -3.59 11.32 -20.70
N THR A 264 -2.52 10.57 -21.01
CA THR A 264 -1.27 10.50 -20.27
C THR A 264 -0.73 11.85 -19.80
N PRO A 265 -0.12 11.92 -18.61
CA PRO A 265 0.46 13.13 -18.08
C PRO A 265 1.37 13.88 -19.05
N SER A 266 1.30 15.21 -19.04
CA SER A 266 2.36 16.05 -19.59
C SER A 266 3.69 15.78 -18.88
N ILE A 267 4.79 15.93 -19.62
CA ILE A 267 6.14 15.81 -19.09
C ILE A 267 6.34 16.93 -18.06
N PHE A 268 6.67 16.55 -16.83
CA PHE A 268 6.92 17.47 -15.74
C PHE A 268 8.22 18.25 -16.00
N SER A 269 8.16 19.59 -15.92
CA SER A 269 9.36 20.42 -15.85
C SER A 269 9.75 20.60 -14.38
N SER A 270 10.93 20.12 -14.00
CA SER A 270 11.52 20.46 -12.71
C SER A 270 11.72 21.97 -12.58
N SER A 271 11.65 22.47 -11.37
CA SER A 271 11.96 23.86 -11.07
C SER A 271 13.44 24.16 -11.36
N THR A 272 13.73 25.42 -11.70
CA THR A 272 15.10 25.87 -11.92
C THR A 272 15.74 26.24 -10.58
N PRO A 273 16.96 25.76 -10.25
CA PRO A 273 17.64 26.13 -9.02
C PRO A 273 17.81 27.65 -8.88
N THR A 274 17.62 28.17 -7.67
CA THR A 274 17.75 29.60 -7.39
C THR A 274 19.23 29.99 -7.26
N PRO A 275 19.76 30.89 -8.12
CA PRO A 275 21.15 31.31 -8.01
C PRO A 275 21.42 32.09 -6.71
N GLN A 276 22.52 31.76 -6.04
CA GLN A 276 22.98 32.47 -4.83
C GLN A 276 23.09 34.00 -5.03
N SER A 277 23.47 34.44 -6.24
CA SER A 277 23.59 35.86 -6.59
C SER A 277 22.26 36.64 -6.50
N ILE A 278 21.13 35.97 -6.70
CA ILE A 278 19.80 36.58 -6.50
C ILE A 278 19.66 36.95 -5.02
N LEU A 279 19.87 35.98 -4.12
CA LEU A 279 19.72 36.16 -2.66
C LEU A 279 20.67 37.22 -2.10
N GLU A 280 21.93 37.25 -2.54
CA GLU A 280 22.93 38.19 -2.07
C GLU A 280 22.54 39.65 -2.34
N SER A 281 21.85 39.91 -3.45
CA SER A 281 21.47 41.26 -3.89
C SER A 281 20.28 41.87 -3.13
N LEU A 282 19.52 41.08 -2.38
CA LEU A 282 18.26 41.51 -1.77
C LEU A 282 18.47 42.24 -0.44
N SER A 283 17.58 43.19 -0.12
CA SER A 283 17.56 43.95 1.14
C SER A 283 16.22 43.78 1.84
N HIS A 284 16.23 43.34 3.11
CA HIS A 284 15.00 43.07 3.86
C HIS A 284 14.12 44.32 4.01
N PRO A 285 12.78 44.16 4.10
CA PRO A 285 12.04 42.93 3.78
C PRO A 285 12.04 42.66 2.28
N TYR A 286 12.02 41.39 1.87
CA TYR A 286 11.90 41.01 0.47
C TYR A 286 11.19 39.68 0.22
N ALA A 287 10.92 38.89 1.26
CA ALA A 287 10.30 37.58 1.06
C ALA A 287 8.85 37.77 0.57
N LEU A 288 8.00 38.49 1.33
CA LEU A 288 6.59 38.68 0.94
C LEU A 288 6.27 40.06 0.37
N PHE A 289 7.09 41.06 0.68
CA PHE A 289 7.00 42.42 0.16
C PHE A 289 8.32 43.14 0.40
N ASN A 290 8.53 44.27 -0.27
CA ASN A 290 9.62 45.21 0.00
C ASN A 290 9.14 46.54 0.61
N ASP A 291 10.07 47.32 1.20
CA ASP A 291 9.74 48.59 1.84
C ASP A 291 9.02 49.59 0.91
N GLY A 292 9.24 49.50 -0.40
CA GLY A 292 8.54 50.32 -1.40
C GLY A 292 7.03 50.03 -1.48
N GLU A 293 6.60 48.82 -1.11
CA GLU A 293 5.21 48.37 -1.17
C GLU A 293 4.42 48.70 0.11
N LEU A 294 5.09 49.09 1.20
CA LEU A 294 4.44 49.34 2.50
C LEU A 294 3.35 50.42 2.45
N SER A 295 3.51 51.43 1.61
CA SER A 295 2.50 52.49 1.44
C SER A 295 1.18 51.91 0.88
N THR A 296 1.27 51.07 -0.14
CA THR A 296 0.14 50.34 -0.73
C THR A 296 -0.46 49.35 0.26
N ILE A 297 0.37 48.59 0.98
CA ILE A 297 -0.11 47.62 1.99
C ILE A 297 -0.88 48.33 3.10
N ARG A 298 -0.35 49.44 3.63
CA ARG A 298 -1.07 50.28 4.61
C ARG A 298 -2.39 50.78 4.03
N GLY A 299 -2.39 51.18 2.75
CA GLY A 299 -3.60 51.62 2.07
C GLY A 299 -4.68 50.55 1.98
N LYS A 300 -4.30 49.30 1.68
CA LYS A 300 -5.18 48.13 1.71
C LYS A 300 -5.76 47.90 3.11
N CYS A 301 -4.90 47.93 4.13
CA CYS A 301 -5.28 47.63 5.51
C CYS A 301 -6.15 48.72 6.17
N ASN A 302 -5.89 49.99 5.88
CA ASN A 302 -6.64 51.12 6.45
C ASN A 302 -7.89 51.50 5.64
N GLY A 303 -8.14 50.84 4.52
CA GLY A 303 -9.31 51.05 3.66
C GLY A 303 -9.21 52.25 2.72
N THR A 304 -8.05 52.90 2.60
CA THR A 304 -7.84 53.96 1.59
C THR A 304 -7.70 53.39 0.17
N ILE A 305 -7.35 52.09 0.06
CA ILE A 305 -7.50 51.31 -1.17
C ILE A 305 -8.74 50.43 -1.01
N THR A 306 -9.75 50.67 -1.85
CA THR A 306 -11.03 49.95 -1.83
C THR A 306 -10.82 48.48 -2.19
N GLY A 307 -11.29 47.59 -1.31
CA GLY A 307 -11.40 46.15 -1.56
C GLY A 307 -11.55 45.36 -0.26
N PRO A 308 -11.40 44.03 -0.30
CA PRO A 308 -11.72 43.17 0.85
C PRO A 308 -10.64 43.18 1.96
N TRP A 309 -9.48 43.81 1.71
CA TRP A 309 -8.32 43.76 2.60
C TRP A 309 -8.57 44.36 3.99
N GLN A 310 -9.35 45.44 4.12
CA GLN A 310 -9.63 46.03 5.43
C GLN A 310 -10.37 45.04 6.34
N ALA A 311 -11.35 44.32 5.78
CA ALA A 311 -12.07 43.28 6.53
C ALA A 311 -11.16 42.13 6.94
N TRP A 312 -10.26 41.69 6.05
CA TRP A 312 -9.25 40.67 6.37
C TRP A 312 -8.28 41.16 7.43
N TYR A 313 -7.82 42.40 7.32
CA TYR A 313 -6.90 43.00 8.27
C TYR A 313 -7.50 43.12 9.67
N ASN A 314 -8.79 43.46 9.77
CA ASN A 314 -9.50 43.46 11.06
C ASN A 314 -9.49 42.08 11.73
N LYS A 315 -9.52 40.98 10.96
CA LYS A 315 -9.35 39.63 11.50
C LYS A 315 -7.91 39.37 11.95
N VAL A 316 -6.92 39.84 11.19
CA VAL A 316 -5.49 39.76 11.56
C VAL A 316 -5.21 40.53 12.86
N LYS A 317 -5.88 41.67 13.12
CA LYS A 317 -5.78 42.40 14.39
C LYS A 317 -6.22 41.58 15.61
N GLY A 318 -7.13 40.62 15.41
CA GLY A 318 -7.57 39.71 16.47
C GLY A 318 -6.57 38.60 16.81
N LYS A 319 -5.49 38.43 16.04
CA LYS A 319 -4.48 37.41 16.26
C LYS A 319 -3.26 37.96 16.99
N SER A 320 -2.68 37.12 17.84
CA SER A 320 -1.47 37.38 18.64
C SER A 320 -0.29 36.50 18.22
N ASP A 321 -0.37 35.78 17.11
CA ASP A 321 0.78 35.04 16.59
C ASP A 321 1.88 36.00 16.08
N VAL A 322 3.13 35.53 16.10
CA VAL A 322 4.32 36.35 15.81
C VAL A 322 4.29 36.99 14.41
N LEU A 323 3.74 36.29 13.42
CA LEU A 323 3.65 36.79 12.05
C LEU A 323 2.59 37.90 11.94
N SER A 324 1.43 37.70 12.54
CA SER A 324 0.38 38.72 12.63
C SER A 324 0.87 39.97 13.37
N LEU A 325 1.60 39.80 14.48
CA LEU A 325 2.19 40.92 15.23
C LEU A 325 3.27 41.66 14.43
N ALA A 326 4.16 40.93 13.74
CA ALA A 326 5.17 41.52 12.87
C ALA A 326 4.52 42.33 11.74
N PHE A 327 3.56 41.74 11.03
CA PHE A 327 2.81 42.43 9.98
C PHE A 327 2.09 43.68 10.50
N ARG A 328 1.40 43.57 11.64
CA ARG A 328 0.70 44.70 12.26
C ARG A 328 1.65 45.81 12.71
N SER A 329 2.80 45.49 13.30
CA SER A 329 3.77 46.51 13.70
C SER A 329 4.24 47.35 12.50
N ARG A 330 4.37 46.73 11.31
CA ARG A 330 4.70 47.45 10.07
C ARG A 330 3.55 48.29 9.53
N VAL A 331 2.32 47.77 9.60
CA VAL A 331 1.11 48.45 9.08
C VAL A 331 0.66 49.58 10.00
N ASP A 332 0.45 49.30 11.29
CA ASP A 332 -0.01 50.24 12.32
C ASP A 332 1.13 51.15 12.84
N GLN A 333 2.40 50.86 12.48
CA GLN A 333 3.58 51.59 12.93
C GLN A 333 3.74 51.57 14.47
N ASP A 334 3.58 50.39 15.06
CA ASP A 334 3.59 50.17 16.50
C ASP A 334 4.94 49.57 16.97
N ASP A 335 5.79 50.39 17.56
CA ASP A 335 7.11 50.00 18.08
C ASP A 335 7.03 49.06 19.30
N ALA A 336 5.93 49.08 20.05
CA ALA A 336 5.74 48.16 21.18
C ALA A 336 5.48 46.75 20.66
N MET A 337 4.58 46.59 19.68
CA MET A 337 4.38 45.29 19.01
C MET A 337 5.66 44.79 18.35
N LEU A 338 6.47 45.70 17.78
CA LEU A 338 7.75 45.33 17.21
C LEU A 338 8.70 44.75 18.27
N SER A 339 8.75 45.38 19.44
CA SER A 339 9.56 44.92 20.58
C SER A 339 9.09 43.54 21.05
N ASP A 340 7.78 43.30 21.13
CA ASP A 340 7.21 42.00 21.49
C ASP A 340 7.62 40.90 20.50
N VAL A 341 7.61 41.19 19.20
CA VAL A 341 8.05 40.25 18.15
C VAL A 341 9.53 39.91 18.30
N VAL A 342 10.39 40.91 18.56
CA VAL A 342 11.83 40.69 18.77
C VAL A 342 12.06 39.82 20.01
N MET A 343 11.35 40.09 21.11
CA MET A 343 11.45 39.29 22.33
C MET A 343 10.98 37.85 22.10
N ALA A 344 9.89 37.65 21.36
CA ALA A 344 9.42 36.30 21.01
C ALA A 344 10.44 35.51 20.18
N MET A 345 11.17 36.16 19.26
CA MET A 345 12.24 35.53 18.48
C MET A 345 13.47 35.18 19.32
N LEU A 346 13.88 36.08 20.22
CA LEU A 346 15.01 35.84 21.14
C LEU A 346 14.71 34.70 22.13
N ASP A 347 13.44 34.55 22.49
CA ASP A 347 12.97 33.54 23.44
C ASP A 347 12.39 32.29 22.75
N LEU A 348 12.66 32.11 21.45
CA LEU A 348 12.10 31.01 20.66
C LEU A 348 12.45 29.63 21.23
N GLU A 349 13.67 29.47 21.76
CA GLU A 349 14.12 28.22 22.37
C GLU A 349 13.30 27.86 23.61
N ASN A 350 13.12 28.80 24.54
CA ASN A 350 12.37 28.55 25.78
C ASN A 350 10.85 28.49 25.55
N ASN A 351 10.30 29.34 24.68
CA ASN A 351 8.87 29.39 24.41
C ASN A 351 8.37 28.09 23.79
N TYR A 352 9.13 27.52 22.86
CA TYR A 352 8.74 26.29 22.22
C TYR A 352 8.61 25.13 23.21
N GLU A 353 9.66 24.90 24.00
CA GLU A 353 9.71 23.82 24.99
C GLU A 353 8.62 23.99 26.06
N THR A 354 8.32 25.24 26.43
CA THR A 354 7.26 25.55 27.39
C THR A 354 5.86 25.26 26.81
N ILE A 355 5.62 25.60 25.54
CA ILE A 355 4.31 25.42 24.90
C ILE A 355 4.04 23.94 24.58
N LYS A 356 5.05 23.22 24.09
CA LYS A 356 4.89 21.84 23.61
C LYS A 356 5.21 20.79 24.67
N ALA A 357 5.83 21.18 25.79
CA ALA A 357 6.30 20.26 26.83
C ALA A 357 7.20 19.12 26.29
N GLN A 358 7.87 19.36 25.16
CA GLN A 358 8.78 18.42 24.50
C GLN A 358 9.98 19.17 23.92
N PRO A 359 11.19 18.58 23.94
CA PRO A 359 12.37 19.13 23.27
C PRO A 359 12.12 19.35 21.77
N TRP A 360 12.82 20.32 21.19
CA TRP A 360 12.71 20.61 19.76
C TRP A 360 13.03 19.37 18.92
N GLU A 361 14.11 18.66 19.28
CA GLU A 361 14.64 17.48 18.59
C GLU A 361 13.66 16.29 18.58
N ASP A 362 12.80 16.20 19.59
CA ASP A 362 11.82 15.11 19.74
C ASP A 362 10.49 15.42 19.04
N THR A 363 10.30 16.67 18.60
CA THR A 363 9.09 17.06 17.87
C THR A 363 9.15 16.57 16.43
N GLN A 364 8.02 16.07 15.90
CA GLN A 364 7.86 15.82 14.48
C GLN A 364 8.25 17.03 13.61
N PHE A 365 8.97 16.76 12.52
CA PHE A 365 9.50 17.78 11.62
C PHE A 365 8.44 18.68 10.97
N ILE A 366 7.23 18.15 10.75
CA ILE A 366 6.11 18.94 10.23
C ILE A 366 5.66 20.01 11.23
N GLU A 367 5.69 19.70 12.53
CA GLU A 367 5.34 20.65 13.59
C GLU A 367 6.45 21.67 13.79
N GLN A 368 7.71 21.23 13.78
CA GLN A 368 8.88 22.12 13.81
C GLN A 368 8.80 23.16 12.69
N SER A 369 8.58 22.72 11.45
CA SER A 369 8.46 23.61 10.30
C SER A 369 7.26 24.55 10.41
N THR A 370 6.09 24.02 10.76
CA THR A 370 4.85 24.81 10.91
C THR A 370 4.99 25.89 11.98
N TYR A 371 5.74 25.61 13.06
CA TYR A 371 6.02 26.56 14.11
C TYR A 371 7.08 27.59 13.72
N LEU A 372 8.08 27.20 12.91
CA LEU A 372 9.25 28.03 12.61
C LEU A 372 9.03 29.04 11.48
N TYR A 373 8.32 28.68 10.40
CA TYR A 373 8.16 29.59 9.25
C TYR A 373 7.53 30.95 9.59
N PRO A 374 6.56 31.07 10.54
CA PRO A 374 6.01 32.37 10.91
C PRO A 374 7.05 33.31 11.50
N PHE A 375 8.01 32.78 12.28
CA PHE A 375 9.11 33.57 12.83
C PHE A 375 10.10 34.02 11.74
N LEU A 376 10.38 33.17 10.76
CA LEU A 376 11.27 33.53 9.64
C LEU A 376 10.68 34.65 8.79
N LEU A 377 9.38 34.56 8.46
CA LEU A 377 8.68 35.62 7.74
C LEU A 377 8.57 36.90 8.58
N ALA A 378 8.27 36.78 9.87
CA ALA A 378 8.26 37.93 10.78
C ALA A 378 9.63 38.62 10.83
N TYR A 379 10.72 37.85 10.88
CA TYR A 379 12.08 38.37 10.90
C TYR A 379 12.40 39.18 9.64
N ASP A 380 12.06 38.66 8.46
CA ASP A 380 12.18 39.41 7.20
C ASP A 380 11.43 40.75 7.27
N MET A 381 10.17 40.74 7.74
CA MET A 381 9.32 41.94 7.81
C MET A 381 9.86 43.06 8.71
N ILE A 382 10.51 42.69 9.82
CA ILE A 382 10.99 43.66 10.83
C ILE A 382 12.52 43.77 10.87
N TYR A 383 13.26 43.13 9.98
CA TYR A 383 14.74 43.04 10.00
C TYR A 383 15.44 44.37 10.28
N ASN A 384 15.02 45.43 9.56
CA ASN A 384 15.60 46.78 9.65
C ASN A 384 15.35 47.46 11.00
N ASN A 385 14.41 46.93 11.79
CA ASN A 385 14.07 47.42 13.13
C ASN A 385 14.75 46.62 14.25
N ILE A 386 15.49 45.56 13.92
CA ILE A 386 16.21 44.74 14.90
C ILE A 386 17.65 45.25 15.03
N SER A 387 18.13 45.38 16.27
CA SER A 387 19.53 45.72 16.53
C SER A 387 20.47 44.71 15.89
N VAL A 388 21.66 45.14 15.46
CA VAL A 388 22.66 44.24 14.84
C VAL A 388 22.98 43.05 15.76
N THR A 389 23.09 43.30 17.06
CA THR A 389 23.32 42.25 18.08
C THR A 389 22.17 41.25 18.11
N ASN A 390 20.93 41.71 18.20
CA ASN A 390 19.78 40.80 18.26
C ASN A 390 19.60 40.03 16.94
N ARG A 391 19.88 40.66 15.78
CA ARG A 391 19.89 39.96 14.49
C ARG A 391 20.85 38.78 14.50
N SER A 392 22.10 38.98 14.92
CA SER A 392 23.09 37.89 14.96
C SER A 392 22.67 36.75 15.88
N ILE A 393 22.01 37.05 17.01
CA ILE A 393 21.49 36.03 17.94
C ILE A 393 20.35 35.26 17.29
N ILE A 394 19.35 35.97 16.76
CA ILE A 394 18.17 35.38 16.13
C ILE A 394 18.55 34.51 14.91
N GLU A 395 19.46 34.99 14.05
CA GLU A 395 19.99 34.24 12.91
C GLU A 395 20.71 32.96 13.36
N GLY A 396 21.45 33.00 14.47
CA GLY A 396 22.07 31.82 15.07
C GLY A 396 21.04 30.78 15.52
N ILE A 397 19.97 31.22 16.21
CA ILE A 397 18.87 30.35 16.64
C ILE A 397 18.19 29.71 15.42
N PHE A 398 17.84 30.51 14.41
CA PHE A 398 17.20 30.02 13.19
C PHE A 398 18.09 29.04 12.43
N THR A 399 19.38 29.36 12.26
CA THR A 399 20.34 28.49 11.56
C THR A 399 20.41 27.11 12.20
N ASN A 400 20.49 27.04 13.53
CA ASN A 400 20.55 25.78 14.26
C ASN A 400 19.26 24.95 14.07
N LYS A 401 18.10 25.58 14.18
CA LYS A 401 16.79 24.90 14.03
C LYS A 401 16.53 24.46 12.58
N ILE A 402 16.86 25.28 11.59
CA ILE A 402 16.70 24.96 10.16
C ILE A 402 17.65 23.83 9.74
N LYS A 403 18.87 23.79 10.27
CA LYS A 403 19.84 22.73 9.93
C LYS A 403 19.30 21.33 10.21
N ILE A 404 18.53 21.16 11.29
CA ILE A 404 17.87 19.88 11.60
C ILE A 404 16.91 19.47 10.47
N LEU A 405 16.08 20.40 9.99
CA LEU A 405 15.18 20.16 8.85
C LEU A 405 15.97 19.86 7.57
N ALA A 406 17.05 20.58 7.32
CA ALA A 406 17.92 20.38 6.14
C ALA A 406 18.55 18.98 6.14
N ASP A 407 19.17 18.56 7.24
CA ASP A 407 19.84 17.26 7.38
C ASP A 407 18.83 16.11 7.18
N VAL A 408 17.63 16.28 7.72
CA VAL A 408 16.54 15.30 7.64
C VAL A 408 15.98 15.17 6.23
N ILE A 409 15.73 16.29 5.53
CA ILE A 409 15.26 16.25 4.14
C ILE A 409 16.35 15.69 3.21
N ALA A 410 17.60 16.16 3.36
CA ALA A 410 18.73 15.71 2.55
C ALA A 410 19.05 14.21 2.72
N SER A 411 18.79 13.65 3.90
CA SER A 411 19.03 12.23 4.17
C SER A 411 18.05 11.27 3.48
N GLY A 412 16.95 11.78 2.88
CA GLY A 412 15.81 10.94 2.50
C GLY A 412 15.07 10.38 3.71
N SER A 413 15.34 10.97 4.88
CA SER A 413 14.68 10.88 6.17
C SER A 413 13.18 10.67 6.15
N GLN A 414 12.54 11.56 5.42
CA GLN A 414 11.13 11.82 5.54
C GLN A 414 10.30 10.78 4.80
N PRO A 415 9.11 10.46 5.33
CA PRO A 415 8.09 9.82 4.53
C PRO A 415 7.88 10.62 3.24
N THR A 416 7.65 9.90 2.15
CA THR A 416 7.46 10.50 0.83
C THR A 416 6.07 11.13 0.66
N ASN A 417 5.35 11.38 1.75
CA ASN A 417 4.01 11.96 1.82
C ASN A 417 4.10 13.47 2.12
N ASN A 418 3.01 14.09 2.57
CA ASN A 418 2.92 15.52 2.90
C ASN A 418 4.03 16.02 3.83
N HIS A 419 4.62 15.14 4.64
CA HIS A 419 5.69 15.48 5.57
C HIS A 419 6.88 16.14 4.88
N ILE A 420 7.30 15.65 3.70
CA ILE A 420 8.48 16.19 3.02
C ILE A 420 8.29 17.66 2.64
N VAL A 421 7.11 18.03 2.14
CA VAL A 421 6.80 19.39 1.70
C VAL A 421 6.57 20.31 2.89
N VAL A 422 5.77 19.86 3.88
CA VAL A 422 5.50 20.65 5.09
C VAL A 422 6.80 20.91 5.85
N ALA A 423 7.64 19.90 6.07
CA ALA A 423 8.94 20.05 6.72
C ALA A 423 9.88 21.00 5.93
N SER A 424 9.83 20.95 4.59
CA SER A 424 10.68 21.81 3.75
C SER A 424 10.26 23.28 3.71
N THR A 425 9.04 23.63 4.13
CA THR A 425 8.54 25.02 4.03
C THR A 425 9.39 26.01 4.84
N ALA A 426 9.66 25.72 6.11
CA ALA A 426 10.53 26.58 6.93
C ALA A 426 11.99 26.55 6.45
N LEU A 427 12.45 25.42 5.90
CA LEU A 427 13.78 25.32 5.30
C LEU A 427 13.92 26.28 4.11
N GLY A 428 12.96 26.30 3.18
CA GLY A 428 13.03 27.15 2.00
C GLY A 428 12.87 28.62 2.32
N ILE A 429 11.92 28.98 3.19
CA ILE A 429 11.78 30.37 3.68
C ILE A 429 13.04 30.79 4.43
N GLY A 430 13.60 29.92 5.26
CA GLY A 430 14.86 30.15 5.97
C GLY A 430 16.04 30.32 5.02
N GLY A 431 16.10 29.52 3.95
CA GLY A 431 17.08 29.66 2.88
C GLY A 431 16.98 31.01 2.15
N ILE A 432 15.77 31.49 1.89
CA ILE A 432 15.56 32.83 1.32
C ILE A 432 16.04 33.90 2.31
N VAL A 433 15.52 33.89 3.53
CA VAL A 433 15.75 34.94 4.55
C VAL A 433 17.20 35.00 5.01
N LEU A 434 17.86 33.84 5.19
CA LEU A 434 19.27 33.74 5.59
C LEU A 434 20.23 33.66 4.40
N LYS A 435 19.73 33.87 3.18
CA LYS A 435 20.50 33.89 1.93
C LYS A 435 21.33 32.63 1.69
N ASN A 436 20.74 31.46 1.89
CA ASN A 436 21.32 30.15 1.63
C ASN A 436 20.60 29.43 0.49
N ALA A 437 21.16 29.51 -0.73
CA ALA A 437 20.56 28.93 -1.92
C ALA A 437 20.43 27.40 -1.88
N SER A 438 21.33 26.67 -1.19
CA SER A 438 21.24 25.20 -1.15
C SER A 438 20.03 24.72 -0.35
N TRP A 439 19.59 25.48 0.65
CA TRP A 439 18.34 25.21 1.37
C TRP A 439 17.10 25.52 0.53
N VAL A 440 17.16 26.56 -0.30
CA VAL A 440 16.10 26.87 -1.28
C VAL A 440 16.00 25.74 -2.31
N GLU A 441 17.13 25.29 -2.88
CA GLU A 441 17.20 24.19 -3.84
C GLU A 441 16.67 22.88 -3.25
N LEU A 442 17.10 22.51 -2.04
CA LEU A 442 16.58 21.30 -1.36
C LEU A 442 15.07 21.35 -1.12
N THR A 443 14.53 22.55 -0.88
CA THR A 443 13.08 22.76 -0.74
C THR A 443 12.36 22.66 -2.08
N GLN A 444 12.96 23.21 -3.15
CA GLN A 444 12.47 23.08 -4.51
C GLN A 444 12.39 21.60 -4.92
N ASP A 445 13.45 20.82 -4.68
CA ASP A 445 13.50 19.38 -4.94
C ASP A 445 12.40 18.61 -4.22
N ALA A 446 12.17 18.92 -2.93
CA ALA A 446 11.10 18.30 -2.14
C ALA A 446 9.70 18.59 -2.72
N ASN A 447 9.45 19.83 -3.14
CA ASN A 447 8.19 20.24 -3.75
C ASN A 447 7.99 19.63 -5.14
N ASP A 448 9.05 19.58 -5.95
CA ASP A 448 9.02 18.99 -7.29
C ASP A 448 8.75 17.49 -7.22
N PHE A 449 9.45 16.78 -6.32
CA PHE A 449 9.19 15.36 -6.05
C PHE A 449 7.72 15.13 -5.68
N TYR A 450 7.16 15.94 -4.78
CA TYR A 450 5.78 15.80 -4.35
C TYR A 450 4.77 16.10 -5.47
N LEU A 451 4.97 17.19 -6.23
CA LEU A 451 4.14 17.53 -7.38
C LEU A 451 4.15 16.43 -8.45
N GLU A 452 5.31 15.80 -8.69
CA GLU A 452 5.46 14.75 -9.69
C GLU A 452 4.83 13.41 -9.22
N ASN A 453 5.04 13.05 -7.96
CA ASN A 453 4.75 11.69 -7.46
C ASN A 453 3.48 11.59 -6.59
N ARG A 454 2.98 12.71 -6.08
CA ARG A 454 1.85 12.78 -5.14
C ARG A 454 0.70 13.65 -5.65
N ILE A 455 0.91 14.48 -6.66
CA ILE A 455 -0.18 15.14 -7.38
C ILE A 455 -0.38 14.45 -8.72
N ARG A 456 -1.58 13.91 -8.91
CA ARG A 456 -1.94 13.25 -10.17
C ARG A 456 -2.01 14.28 -11.30
N PRO A 457 -1.91 13.85 -12.57
CA PRO A 457 -1.78 14.77 -13.71
C PRO A 457 -2.91 15.80 -13.84
N ASN A 458 -4.10 15.39 -13.45
CA ASN A 458 -5.34 16.15 -13.40
C ASN A 458 -5.61 16.81 -12.03
N GLY A 459 -4.68 16.73 -11.09
CA GLY A 459 -4.66 17.55 -9.88
C GLY A 459 -5.07 16.89 -8.58
N ALA A 460 -5.70 15.70 -8.56
CA ALA A 460 -6.07 15.12 -7.28
C ALA A 460 -4.82 14.73 -6.46
N CYS A 461 -4.90 14.95 -5.16
CA CYS A 461 -3.84 14.60 -4.23
C CYS A 461 -3.90 13.11 -3.88
N TYR A 462 -2.74 12.46 -3.93
CA TYR A 462 -2.49 11.08 -3.56
C TYR A 462 -2.96 10.72 -2.13
N GLU A 463 -2.99 11.70 -1.23
CA GLU A 463 -3.32 11.54 0.19
C GLU A 463 -4.73 12.02 0.53
N GLY A 464 -5.54 12.34 -0.49
CA GLY A 464 -6.85 12.95 -0.32
C GLY A 464 -6.79 14.48 -0.18
N ALA A 465 -7.97 15.10 -0.20
CA ALA A 465 -8.13 16.54 -0.34
C ALA A 465 -7.56 17.33 0.86
N ILE A 466 -7.73 16.83 2.09
CA ILE A 466 -7.27 17.55 3.29
C ILE A 466 -5.74 17.52 3.45
N TYR A 467 -5.09 16.44 3.03
CA TYR A 467 -3.62 16.36 3.09
C TYR A 467 -2.98 17.17 1.97
N GLY A 468 -3.59 17.19 0.78
CA GLY A 468 -3.24 18.17 -0.26
C GLY A 468 -3.37 19.61 0.25
N ARG A 469 -4.48 19.92 0.95
CA ARG A 469 -4.66 21.21 1.63
C ARG A 469 -3.55 21.49 2.63
N TYR A 470 -3.28 20.56 3.53
CA TYR A 470 -2.30 20.76 4.60
C TYR A 470 -0.89 20.97 4.04
N THR A 471 -0.53 20.22 3.00
CA THR A 471 0.69 20.41 2.23
C THR A 471 0.79 21.82 1.65
N TYR A 472 -0.19 22.21 0.83
CA TYR A 472 -0.09 23.46 0.07
C TYR A 472 -0.40 24.70 0.87
N GLU A 473 -1.17 24.60 1.96
CA GLU A 473 -1.34 25.71 2.90
C GLU A 473 -0.01 26.19 3.45
N GLN A 474 0.96 25.29 3.67
CA GLN A 474 2.31 25.66 4.06
C GLN A 474 3.16 26.05 2.85
N ALA A 475 3.20 25.20 1.82
CA ALA A 475 4.09 25.39 0.67
C ALA A 475 3.85 26.69 -0.10
N VAL A 476 2.60 27.16 -0.24
CA VAL A 476 2.33 28.42 -0.97
C VAL A 476 2.99 29.64 -0.37
N LYS A 477 3.31 29.64 0.93
CA LYS A 477 4.05 30.74 1.56
C LYS A 477 5.50 30.79 1.04
N PHE A 478 6.11 29.62 0.86
CA PHE A 478 7.40 29.49 0.18
C PHE A 478 7.29 29.85 -1.30
N PHE A 479 6.24 29.40 -2.01
CA PHE A 479 6.05 29.71 -3.43
C PHE A 479 5.93 31.22 -3.68
N LEU A 480 5.16 31.92 -2.84
CA LEU A 480 5.06 33.37 -2.87
C LEU A 480 6.42 34.03 -2.62
N ALA A 481 7.15 33.59 -1.60
CA ALA A 481 8.46 34.14 -1.28
C ALA A 481 9.48 33.93 -2.41
N LEU A 482 9.52 32.73 -2.97
CA LEU A 482 10.40 32.36 -4.07
C LEU A 482 10.10 33.20 -5.32
N ARG A 483 8.81 33.36 -5.65
CA ARG A 483 8.37 34.18 -6.78
C ARG A 483 8.75 35.66 -6.61
N ASN A 484 8.57 36.21 -5.41
CA ASN A 484 8.83 37.62 -5.14
C ASN A 484 10.31 38.00 -5.26
N ILE A 485 11.22 37.06 -5.00
CA ILE A 485 12.66 37.27 -5.21
C ILE A 485 13.10 37.04 -6.66
N GLY A 486 12.18 36.73 -7.57
CA GLY A 486 12.49 36.38 -8.97
C GLY A 486 13.01 34.95 -9.16
N GLY A 487 12.74 34.06 -8.20
CA GLY A 487 12.99 32.62 -8.32
C GLY A 487 11.92 31.92 -9.17
N TYR A 488 11.89 30.59 -9.11
CA TYR A 488 10.93 29.79 -9.87
C TYR A 488 9.48 30.09 -9.44
N ASP A 489 8.58 30.25 -10.41
CA ASP A 489 7.17 30.56 -10.18
C ASP A 489 6.31 29.28 -10.24
N TYR A 490 6.03 28.69 -9.09
CA TYR A 490 5.14 27.52 -8.99
C TYR A 490 3.70 27.80 -9.45
N PHE A 491 3.25 29.06 -9.53
CA PHE A 491 1.94 29.41 -10.10
C PHE A 491 1.92 29.35 -11.64
N THR A 492 3.03 28.95 -12.26
CA THR A 492 3.11 28.55 -13.67
C THR A 492 3.27 27.04 -13.85
N ASN A 493 3.46 26.29 -12.77
CA ASN A 493 3.69 24.85 -12.82
C ASN A 493 2.38 24.11 -13.14
N GLU A 494 2.37 23.32 -14.21
CA GLU A 494 1.16 22.63 -14.70
C GLU A 494 0.55 21.70 -13.65
N ARG A 495 1.34 20.98 -12.85
CA ARG A 495 0.81 20.08 -11.81
C ARG A 495 0.16 20.85 -10.67
N PHE A 496 0.77 21.95 -10.26
CA PHE A 496 0.19 22.79 -9.23
C PHE A 496 -1.09 23.48 -9.73
N LEU A 497 -1.10 23.97 -10.98
CA LEU A 497 -2.30 24.52 -11.61
C LEU A 497 -3.42 23.48 -11.74
N SER A 498 -3.09 22.23 -12.10
CA SER A 498 -4.04 21.11 -12.11
C SER A 498 -4.61 20.87 -10.71
N TYR A 499 -3.78 20.88 -9.66
CA TYR A 499 -4.25 20.75 -8.27
C TYR A 499 -5.22 21.86 -7.85
N LEU A 500 -4.93 23.10 -8.22
CA LEU A 500 -5.82 24.23 -7.96
C LEU A 500 -7.14 24.09 -8.73
N ASN A 501 -7.07 23.64 -9.99
CA ASN A 501 -8.26 23.37 -10.80
C ASN A 501 -9.11 22.23 -10.21
N TYR A 502 -8.49 21.13 -9.80
CA TYR A 502 -9.16 20.03 -9.09
C TYR A 502 -9.84 20.52 -7.82
N THR A 503 -9.16 21.37 -7.04
CA THR A 503 -9.68 21.93 -5.79
C THR A 503 -10.96 22.75 -6.03
N ALA A 504 -10.96 23.66 -7.00
CA ALA A 504 -12.14 24.44 -7.35
C ALA A 504 -13.24 23.55 -7.96
N SER A 505 -12.86 22.54 -8.75
CA SER A 505 -13.83 21.75 -9.51
C SER A 505 -14.54 20.69 -8.66
N SER A 506 -13.85 20.10 -7.69
CA SER A 506 -14.38 19.02 -6.84
C SER A 506 -15.32 19.49 -5.73
N VAL A 507 -15.56 20.79 -5.60
CA VAL A 507 -16.40 21.33 -4.52
C VAL A 507 -17.84 20.84 -4.62
N THR A 508 -18.37 20.39 -3.48
CA THR A 508 -19.76 19.96 -3.36
C THR A 508 -20.70 21.17 -3.35
N PRO A 509 -22.02 20.98 -3.54
CA PRO A 509 -23.00 22.07 -3.42
C PRO A 509 -23.00 22.76 -2.04
N LEU A 510 -22.38 22.19 -1.02
CA LEU A 510 -22.28 22.83 0.30
C LEU A 510 -20.97 23.63 0.49
N GLY A 511 -20.11 23.69 -0.52
CA GLY A 511 -18.79 24.33 -0.40
C GLY A 511 -17.78 23.43 0.31
N TRP A 512 -18.04 22.12 0.39
CA TRP A 512 -17.17 21.15 1.05
C TRP A 512 -16.35 20.38 0.03
N THR A 513 -15.37 19.62 0.50
CA THR A 513 -14.73 18.59 -0.32
C THR A 513 -15.35 17.23 -0.08
N PRO A 514 -15.37 16.36 -1.10
CA PRO A 514 -15.67 14.95 -0.91
C PRO A 514 -14.82 14.35 0.20
N VAL A 515 -15.41 13.45 0.98
CA VAL A 515 -14.85 12.96 2.24
C VAL A 515 -14.28 11.55 2.08
N PHE A 516 -13.48 11.36 1.03
CA PHE A 516 -12.69 10.15 0.79
C PHE A 516 -11.32 10.26 1.45
N GLU A 517 -10.71 9.11 1.77
CA GLU A 517 -9.49 9.03 2.58
C GLU A 517 -9.66 9.64 3.98
N ASP A 518 -8.54 9.88 4.67
CA ASP A 518 -8.49 10.70 5.88
C ASP A 518 -8.82 12.18 5.55
N CYS A 519 -10.05 12.47 5.11
CA CYS A 519 -10.56 13.81 4.81
C CYS A 519 -11.64 14.23 5.82
N ALA A 520 -11.64 15.50 6.23
CA ALA A 520 -12.70 16.08 7.05
C ALA A 520 -13.67 16.90 6.19
N VAL A 521 -14.93 16.96 6.64
CA VAL A 521 -16.05 17.66 5.95
C VAL A 521 -15.73 19.14 5.63
N LYS A 522 -14.93 19.80 6.47
CA LYS A 522 -14.43 21.17 6.26
C LYS A 522 -12.91 21.17 6.14
N SER A 523 -12.43 20.79 4.96
CA SER A 523 -10.99 20.73 4.69
C SER A 523 -10.32 22.12 4.66
N HIS A 524 -11.06 23.23 4.68
CA HIS A 524 -10.54 24.60 4.54
C HIS A 524 -9.67 24.83 3.29
N LEU A 525 -9.90 24.08 2.21
CA LEU A 525 -9.19 24.25 0.93
C LEU A 525 -9.34 25.65 0.33
N ALA A 526 -10.45 26.34 0.63
CA ALA A 526 -10.66 27.75 0.29
C ALA A 526 -9.56 28.68 0.85
N HIS A 527 -8.88 28.29 1.93
CA HIS A 527 -7.74 29.06 2.44
C HIS A 527 -6.56 29.03 1.47
N VAL A 528 -6.20 27.85 0.96
CA VAL A 528 -5.14 27.70 -0.06
C VAL A 528 -5.50 28.50 -1.31
N ALA A 529 -6.73 28.33 -1.81
CA ALA A 529 -7.24 29.08 -2.96
C ALA A 529 -7.08 30.60 -2.76
N SER A 530 -7.43 31.12 -1.57
CA SER A 530 -7.37 32.56 -1.28
C SER A 530 -5.97 33.17 -1.41
N MET A 531 -4.90 32.40 -1.18
CA MET A 531 -3.52 32.85 -1.38
C MET A 531 -3.05 32.68 -2.84
N CYS A 532 -3.71 31.80 -3.61
CA CYS A 532 -3.32 31.47 -4.97
C CYS A 532 -4.01 32.32 -6.04
N VAL A 533 -5.17 32.94 -5.75
CA VAL A 533 -5.97 33.69 -6.74
C VAL A 533 -5.14 34.69 -7.54
N ALA A 534 -4.53 35.66 -6.87
CA ALA A 534 -3.81 36.74 -7.55
C ALA A 534 -2.52 36.28 -8.27
N PRO A 535 -1.66 35.42 -7.68
CA PRO A 535 -0.52 34.86 -8.42
C PRO A 535 -0.94 34.04 -9.65
N THR A 536 -2.00 33.23 -9.54
CA THR A 536 -2.51 32.42 -10.66
C THR A 536 -3.09 33.29 -11.77
N ASN A 537 -3.62 34.47 -11.47
CA ASN A 537 -4.21 35.35 -12.47
C ASN A 537 -3.22 35.80 -13.55
N ILE A 538 -1.92 35.74 -13.27
CA ILE A 538 -0.87 36.14 -14.22
C ILE A 538 -0.68 35.09 -15.30
N SER A 539 -0.75 33.81 -14.94
CA SER A 539 -0.52 32.68 -15.84
C SER A 539 -1.83 32.09 -16.39
N ASN A 540 -2.90 32.11 -15.58
CA ASN A 540 -4.20 31.52 -15.91
C ASN A 540 -5.36 32.34 -15.28
N PRO A 541 -5.80 33.43 -15.95
CA PRO A 541 -6.87 34.31 -15.47
C PRO A 541 -8.22 33.61 -15.24
N ALA A 542 -8.55 32.62 -16.07
CA ALA A 542 -9.80 31.88 -15.94
C ALA A 542 -9.80 31.05 -14.65
N LEU A 543 -8.73 30.27 -14.41
CA LEU A 543 -8.58 29.50 -13.18
C LEU A 543 -8.54 30.41 -11.95
N ALA A 544 -7.86 31.55 -12.01
CA ALA A 544 -7.86 32.52 -10.91
C ALA A 544 -9.27 33.03 -10.58
N SER A 545 -10.08 33.30 -11.60
CA SER A 545 -11.48 33.71 -11.43
C SER A 545 -12.33 32.57 -10.85
N ASN A 546 -12.05 31.32 -11.21
CA ASN A 546 -12.69 30.14 -10.60
C ASN A 546 -12.28 29.93 -9.13
N LEU A 547 -11.00 30.14 -8.79
CA LEU A 547 -10.52 30.10 -7.41
C LEU A 547 -11.14 31.21 -6.57
N GLN A 548 -11.34 32.40 -7.16
CA GLN A 548 -12.05 33.50 -6.51
C GLN A 548 -13.49 33.11 -6.21
N TRP A 549 -14.22 32.58 -7.20
CA TRP A 549 -15.58 32.08 -7.00
C TRP A 549 -15.63 30.99 -5.93
N TYR A 550 -14.74 30.00 -6.01
CA TYR A 550 -14.69 28.89 -5.05
C TYR A 550 -14.48 29.39 -3.62
N MET A 551 -13.53 30.31 -3.44
CA MET A 551 -13.28 30.94 -2.15
C MET A 551 -14.54 31.64 -1.63
N GLU A 552 -15.21 32.47 -2.43
CA GLU A 552 -16.43 33.18 -2.03
C GLU A 552 -17.60 32.23 -1.73
N TYR A 553 -17.74 31.19 -2.54
CA TYR A 553 -18.75 30.15 -2.40
C TYR A 553 -18.60 29.36 -1.09
N CYS A 554 -17.36 29.02 -0.72
CA CYS A 554 -17.03 28.36 0.54
C CYS A 554 -17.05 29.33 1.75
N TYR A 555 -16.94 30.64 1.50
CA TYR A 555 -16.77 31.65 2.55
C TYR A 555 -18.06 31.97 3.32
N GLU A 556 -19.25 31.68 2.78
CA GLU A 556 -20.54 31.96 3.45
C GLU A 556 -20.64 31.28 4.83
N GLY A 557 -20.17 31.97 5.88
CA GLY A 557 -20.24 31.54 7.28
C GLY A 557 -18.90 31.17 7.95
N ASP A 558 -17.78 31.04 7.23
CA ASP A 558 -16.47 30.71 7.86
C ASP A 558 -15.66 31.97 8.19
N THR A 559 -15.65 32.34 9.47
CA THR A 559 -14.91 33.52 9.95
C THR A 559 -13.39 33.34 9.91
N THR A 560 -12.87 32.11 9.81
CA THR A 560 -11.43 31.82 9.88
C THR A 560 -10.70 32.15 8.58
N ILE A 561 -11.38 32.03 7.44
CA ILE A 561 -10.83 32.34 6.13
C ILE A 561 -10.53 33.86 6.07
N GLY A 562 -9.28 34.23 5.78
CA GLY A 562 -8.85 35.63 5.69
C GLY A 562 -8.26 36.26 6.95
N ALA A 563 -8.05 35.49 8.02
CA ALA A 563 -7.25 35.93 9.15
C ALA A 563 -5.74 35.64 8.94
N ASP A 564 -5.22 35.76 7.72
CA ASP A 564 -3.82 35.48 7.38
C ASP A 564 -3.19 36.68 6.67
N ALA A 565 -2.07 37.18 7.21
CA ALA A 565 -1.31 38.26 6.61
C ALA A 565 -0.80 37.90 5.20
N CYS A 566 -0.44 36.64 4.96
CA CYS A 566 0.03 36.17 3.66
C CYS A 566 -1.03 36.36 2.57
N ARG A 567 -2.32 36.21 2.90
CA ARG A 567 -3.41 36.48 1.95
C ARG A 567 -3.46 37.94 1.54
N ILE A 568 -3.34 38.88 2.49
CA ILE A 568 -3.36 40.33 2.21
C ILE A 568 -2.19 40.70 1.28
N LEU A 569 -1.02 40.10 1.55
CA LEU A 569 0.21 40.33 0.80
C LEU A 569 0.16 39.71 -0.61
N ALA A 570 -0.40 38.51 -0.75
CA ALA A 570 -0.53 37.83 -2.04
C ALA A 570 -1.57 38.49 -2.97
N TYR A 571 -2.65 39.05 -2.41
CA TYR A 571 -3.79 39.54 -3.18
C TYR A 571 -3.55 40.96 -3.70
N SER A 572 -3.18 41.09 -4.99
CA SER A 572 -2.76 42.35 -5.61
C SER A 572 -3.91 43.28 -6.01
N GLY A 573 -5.08 42.74 -6.37
CA GLY A 573 -6.26 43.50 -6.79
C GLY A 573 -7.52 42.64 -6.82
N GLU A 574 -8.70 43.26 -6.92
CA GLU A 574 -9.97 42.54 -7.05
C GLU A 574 -9.99 41.72 -8.34
N ILE A 575 -10.27 40.43 -8.20
CA ILE A 575 -10.50 39.50 -9.30
C ILE A 575 -11.99 39.17 -9.27
N ALA A 576 -12.66 39.27 -10.42
CA ALA A 576 -14.08 38.96 -10.49
C ALA A 576 -14.28 37.45 -10.31
N PRO A 577 -15.17 37.00 -9.41
CA PRO A 577 -15.50 35.58 -9.30
C PRO A 577 -16.12 35.11 -10.61
N LEU A 578 -15.60 34.03 -11.16
CA LEU A 578 -16.18 33.32 -12.30
C LEU A 578 -16.55 31.93 -11.84
N GLU A 579 -17.84 31.63 -11.81
CA GLU A 579 -18.31 30.25 -11.64
C GLU A 579 -17.64 29.35 -12.70
N PRO A 580 -17.09 28.17 -12.34
CA PRO A 580 -16.44 27.31 -13.32
C PRO A 580 -17.35 27.03 -14.52
N GLU A 581 -16.87 27.38 -15.72
CA GLU A 581 -17.67 27.20 -16.93
C GLU A 581 -17.97 25.71 -17.11
N LEU A 582 -19.25 25.39 -17.26
CA LEU A 582 -19.71 24.00 -17.39
C LEU A 582 -19.20 23.32 -18.66
N GLY A 583 -18.57 24.05 -19.60
CA GLY A 583 -18.49 23.59 -20.99
C GLY A 583 -19.85 23.05 -21.44
N GLU A 584 -19.86 21.99 -22.25
CA GLU A 584 -21.07 21.18 -22.46
C GLU A 584 -21.33 20.18 -21.32
N ASN A 585 -20.46 20.04 -20.33
CA ASN A 585 -20.56 19.03 -19.28
C ASN A 585 -20.08 19.53 -17.89
N PRO A 586 -21.01 19.76 -16.94
CA PRO A 586 -20.70 20.14 -15.55
C PRO A 586 -19.79 19.18 -14.78
N GLY A 587 -19.84 17.89 -15.12
CA GLY A 587 -19.08 16.85 -14.43
C GLY A 587 -17.65 16.74 -14.93
N PHE A 588 -16.81 16.01 -14.21
CA PHE A 588 -15.50 15.60 -14.68
C PHE A 588 -15.22 14.14 -14.32
N ALA A 589 -14.43 13.46 -15.14
CA ALA A 589 -13.95 12.11 -14.88
C ALA A 589 -12.42 12.08 -14.97
N TYR A 590 -11.80 11.80 -13.84
CA TYR A 590 -10.36 11.79 -13.65
C TYR A 590 -9.89 10.33 -13.49
N PHE A 591 -9.64 9.66 -14.61
CA PHE A 591 -9.29 8.24 -14.64
C PHE A 591 -8.01 7.93 -13.86
N ASP A 592 -6.97 8.73 -14.05
CA ASP A 592 -5.70 8.62 -13.33
C ASP A 592 -5.84 8.77 -11.80
N THR A 593 -6.90 9.45 -11.33
CA THR A 593 -7.14 9.63 -9.89
C THR A 593 -8.20 8.71 -9.35
N GLY A 594 -8.99 8.06 -10.20
CA GLY A 594 -10.15 7.34 -9.74
C GLY A 594 -11.24 8.23 -9.14
N TYR A 595 -11.39 9.48 -9.57
CA TYR A 595 -12.50 10.33 -9.12
C TYR A 595 -13.40 10.73 -10.28
N MET A 596 -14.71 10.61 -10.11
CA MET A 596 -15.66 11.18 -11.05
C MET A 596 -16.75 11.95 -10.32
N VAL A 597 -17.02 13.16 -10.78
CA VAL A 597 -18.12 14.01 -10.34
C VAL A 597 -19.17 14.08 -11.43
N MET A 598 -20.41 13.83 -11.05
CA MET A 598 -21.62 14.01 -11.84
C MET A 598 -22.43 15.14 -11.20
N ARG A 599 -22.76 16.20 -11.94
CA ARG A 599 -23.49 17.34 -11.36
C ARG A 599 -24.41 18.04 -12.35
N SER A 600 -25.47 18.71 -11.88
CA SER A 600 -26.33 19.56 -12.71
C SER A 600 -25.81 20.98 -12.92
N GLY A 601 -25.00 21.49 -11.99
CA GLY A 601 -24.48 22.86 -11.97
C GLY A 601 -23.71 23.17 -10.68
N TRP A 602 -23.45 24.45 -10.39
CA TRP A 602 -22.69 24.90 -9.20
C TRP A 602 -23.51 25.58 -8.10
N SER A 603 -24.82 25.70 -8.28
CA SER A 603 -25.70 26.21 -7.24
C SER A 603 -25.74 25.29 -6.02
N ARG A 604 -26.02 25.85 -4.84
CA ARG A 604 -26.25 25.06 -3.62
C ARG A 604 -27.38 24.04 -3.77
N ASN A 605 -28.33 24.29 -4.67
CA ASN A 605 -29.47 23.41 -4.92
C ASN A 605 -29.19 22.34 -5.99
N ASP A 606 -28.06 22.41 -6.68
CA ASP A 606 -27.73 21.45 -7.72
C ASP A 606 -27.54 20.04 -7.17
N THR A 607 -27.84 19.06 -8.02
CA THR A 607 -27.58 17.65 -7.74
C THR A 607 -26.11 17.37 -8.03
N PHE A 608 -25.47 16.61 -7.16
CA PHE A 608 -24.06 16.25 -7.22
C PHE A 608 -23.90 14.82 -6.69
N LEU A 609 -23.15 14.01 -7.42
CA LEU A 609 -22.63 12.73 -6.98
C LEU A 609 -21.14 12.68 -7.28
N VAL A 610 -20.37 12.15 -6.34
CA VAL A 610 -18.97 11.83 -6.56
C VAL A 610 -18.73 10.35 -6.25
N ILE A 611 -17.91 9.69 -7.05
CA ILE A 611 -17.45 8.32 -6.84
C ILE A 611 -15.92 8.28 -6.77
N SER A 612 -15.40 7.46 -5.86
CA SER A 612 -13.99 7.11 -5.71
C SER A 612 -13.73 5.69 -6.20
N ASN A 613 -12.71 5.46 -7.02
CA ASN A 613 -12.23 4.14 -7.45
C ASN A 613 -10.79 4.25 -7.98
N LYS A 614 -9.80 4.17 -7.10
CA LYS A 614 -8.40 4.50 -7.34
C LYS A 614 -7.60 3.26 -7.72
N HIS A 615 -6.82 3.34 -8.80
CA HIS A 615 -6.01 2.22 -9.31
C HIS A 615 -4.51 2.37 -9.00
N TYR A 616 -4.19 3.01 -7.88
CA TYR A 616 -2.82 3.31 -7.48
C TYR A 616 -2.62 3.14 -5.97
N PRO A 617 -1.39 2.84 -5.52
CA PRO A 617 -1.07 2.84 -4.09
C PRO A 617 -1.33 4.23 -3.53
N GLN A 618 -1.90 4.35 -2.34
CA GLN A 618 -2.22 5.62 -1.70
C GLN A 618 -1.51 5.74 -0.33
N SER A 619 -1.58 6.91 0.30
CA SER A 619 -1.29 7.10 1.73
C SER A 619 -2.53 7.73 2.35
N HIS A 620 -2.68 7.64 3.68
CA HIS A 620 -3.89 8.08 4.38
C HIS A 620 -5.16 7.36 3.89
N VAL A 621 -4.99 6.09 3.51
CA VAL A 621 -5.89 5.32 2.66
C VAL A 621 -7.12 4.82 3.39
N HIS A 622 -8.25 4.83 2.69
CA HIS A 622 -9.47 4.15 3.12
C HIS A 622 -9.78 2.98 2.19
N LEU A 623 -10.48 1.96 2.69
CA LEU A 623 -11.00 0.84 1.92
C LEU A 623 -12.36 1.20 1.30
N ASP A 624 -12.39 2.32 0.59
CA ASP A 624 -13.58 3.04 0.13
C ASP A 624 -13.77 3.01 -1.39
N GLU A 625 -13.18 2.03 -2.08
CA GLU A 625 -13.26 1.92 -3.53
C GLU A 625 -14.71 1.66 -3.98
N ASN A 626 -15.10 2.29 -5.08
CA ASN A 626 -16.49 2.44 -5.53
C ASN A 626 -17.45 3.15 -4.55
N SER A 627 -16.98 3.75 -3.45
CA SER A 627 -17.83 4.54 -2.55
C SER A 627 -18.37 5.79 -3.25
N ILE A 628 -19.59 6.20 -2.88
CA ILE A 628 -20.27 7.37 -3.44
C ILE A 628 -20.69 8.36 -2.35
N GLU A 629 -20.69 9.65 -2.69
CA GLU A 629 -21.38 10.68 -1.92
C GLU A 629 -22.43 11.38 -2.78
N ILE A 630 -23.55 11.77 -2.18
CA ILE A 630 -24.69 12.38 -2.89
C ILE A 630 -25.18 13.63 -2.16
N TYR A 631 -25.32 14.71 -2.92
CA TYR A 631 -25.83 16.00 -2.47
C TYR A 631 -26.89 16.48 -3.48
N ALA A 632 -27.97 17.08 -2.99
CA ALA A 632 -28.98 17.69 -3.84
C ALA A 632 -29.82 18.68 -3.03
N LEU A 633 -30.36 19.71 -3.70
CA LEU A 633 -31.34 20.63 -3.10
C LEU A 633 -30.85 21.26 -1.77
N GLY A 634 -29.56 21.60 -1.69
CA GLY A 634 -28.97 22.20 -0.50
C GLY A 634 -28.73 21.24 0.66
N LYS A 635 -28.81 19.92 0.45
CA LYS A 635 -28.60 18.89 1.47
C LYS A 635 -27.54 17.86 1.05
N LYS A 636 -26.90 17.25 2.05
CA LYS A 636 -25.94 16.14 1.91
C LYS A 636 -26.63 14.86 2.35
N PHE A 637 -26.88 13.90 1.46
CA PHE A 637 -27.66 12.70 1.79
C PHE A 637 -26.80 11.48 2.12
N LEU A 638 -25.87 11.14 1.22
CA LEU A 638 -24.90 10.06 1.40
C LEU A 638 -23.50 10.66 1.46
N THR A 639 -22.70 10.22 2.42
CA THR A 639 -21.33 10.68 2.60
C THR A 639 -20.54 9.63 3.35
N ASN A 640 -19.24 9.61 3.13
CA ASN A 640 -18.35 8.84 3.98
C ASN A 640 -18.26 9.48 5.38
N PRO A 641 -17.81 8.72 6.38
CA PRO A 641 -17.66 9.13 7.76
C PRO A 641 -16.80 10.38 7.98
N GLY A 642 -15.83 10.55 7.10
CA GLY A 642 -14.70 11.43 7.31
C GLY A 642 -13.69 10.95 8.31
N TYR A 643 -12.83 11.87 8.71
CA TYR A 643 -11.58 11.58 9.38
C TYR A 643 -11.59 12.02 10.86
N PRO A 644 -11.57 11.07 11.81
CA PRO A 644 -11.58 11.36 13.24
C PRO A 644 -10.27 11.93 13.80
N HIS A 645 -9.26 12.15 12.94
CA HIS A 645 -7.84 12.29 13.26
C HIS A 645 -7.15 10.97 13.60
N TRP A 646 -5.86 10.91 13.26
CA TRP A 646 -5.01 9.75 13.52
C TRP A 646 -4.88 9.47 15.01
N GLY A 647 -5.01 8.20 15.40
CA GLY A 647 -4.90 7.76 16.80
C GLY A 647 -6.13 8.06 17.67
N TYR A 648 -7.18 8.65 17.11
CA TYR A 648 -8.45 8.84 17.81
C TYR A 648 -9.33 7.59 17.68
N GLU A 649 -10.19 7.38 18.70
CA GLU A 649 -11.17 6.31 18.67
C GLU A 649 -12.05 6.41 17.40
N GLY A 650 -12.20 5.30 16.71
CA GLY A 650 -13.01 5.22 15.50
C GLY A 650 -12.25 5.36 14.19
N HIS A 651 -10.97 5.74 14.20
CA HIS A 651 -10.17 5.83 12.96
C HIS A 651 -10.14 4.49 12.19
N ASP A 652 -9.89 3.38 12.88
CA ASP A 652 -9.94 2.01 12.32
C ASP A 652 -11.28 1.68 11.63
N TYR A 653 -12.40 2.22 12.13
CA TYR A 653 -13.69 2.03 11.49
C TYR A 653 -13.82 2.91 10.25
N THR A 654 -13.43 4.18 10.33
CA THR A 654 -13.57 5.13 9.21
C THR A 654 -12.79 4.69 7.97
N ILE A 655 -11.65 4.01 8.15
CA ILE A 655 -10.86 3.44 7.04
C ILE A 655 -11.47 2.16 6.45
N SER A 656 -12.51 1.58 7.06
CA SER A 656 -13.08 0.29 6.65
C SER A 656 -14.10 0.43 5.52
N THR A 657 -14.27 -0.63 4.72
CA THR A 657 -15.31 -0.71 3.68
C THR A 657 -16.72 -0.60 4.25
N GLU A 658 -16.95 -1.10 5.46
CA GLU A 658 -18.26 -0.99 6.11
C GLU A 658 -18.61 0.47 6.47
N ALA A 659 -17.62 1.33 6.68
CA ALA A 659 -17.86 2.76 6.87
C ALA A 659 -18.09 3.52 5.56
N SER A 660 -17.95 2.86 4.40
CA SER A 660 -18.07 3.49 3.09
C SER A 660 -19.41 3.19 2.41
N ASN A 661 -19.83 4.06 1.48
CA ASN A 661 -21.06 3.90 0.69
C ASN A 661 -20.88 2.91 -0.48
N THR A 662 -20.41 1.70 -0.16
CA THR A 662 -20.00 0.67 -1.11
C THR A 662 -20.57 -0.70 -0.71
N ILE A 663 -19.95 -1.80 -1.14
CA ILE A 663 -20.49 -3.16 -0.97
C ILE A 663 -19.65 -3.98 0.00
N LEU A 664 -20.28 -4.83 0.81
CA LEU A 664 -19.64 -5.96 1.47
C LEU A 664 -20.01 -7.24 0.70
N ILE A 665 -19.01 -8.10 0.48
CA ILE A 665 -19.19 -9.38 -0.19
C ILE A 665 -18.91 -10.49 0.81
N ASN A 666 -19.92 -11.33 1.03
CA ASN A 666 -19.93 -12.37 2.06
C ASN A 666 -19.73 -11.82 3.48
N GLY A 667 -20.11 -10.57 3.71
CA GLY A 667 -19.89 -9.85 4.98
C GLY A 667 -18.49 -9.25 5.11
N GLU A 668 -17.62 -9.43 4.10
CA GLU A 668 -16.25 -8.93 4.09
C GLU A 668 -16.12 -7.66 3.26
N GLY A 669 -15.21 -6.79 3.70
CA GLY A 669 -14.83 -5.58 2.98
C GLY A 669 -13.79 -5.82 1.89
N GLN A 670 -13.24 -4.72 1.40
CA GLN A 670 -12.08 -4.71 0.52
C GLN A 670 -10.84 -5.17 1.31
N LEU A 671 -9.93 -5.82 0.60
CA LEU A 671 -8.70 -6.42 1.11
C LEU A 671 -7.45 -5.72 0.57
N ASP A 672 -7.61 -4.85 -0.43
CA ASP A 672 -6.55 -4.05 -1.04
C ASP A 672 -7.01 -2.59 -1.18
N ILE A 673 -6.05 -1.67 -1.09
CA ILE A 673 -6.21 -0.21 -1.22
C ILE A 673 -6.02 0.24 -2.68
N ILE A 674 -5.86 -0.72 -3.59
CA ILE A 674 -5.75 -0.53 -5.02
C ILE A 674 -6.92 -1.26 -5.67
N SER A 675 -7.64 -0.55 -6.53
CA SER A 675 -8.75 -1.08 -7.31
C SER A 675 -8.44 -1.10 -8.82
N ASP A 676 -9.41 -1.49 -9.63
CA ASP A 676 -9.30 -1.55 -11.09
C ASP A 676 -9.34 -0.16 -11.75
N GLY A 677 -9.87 0.85 -11.05
CA GLY A 677 -10.12 2.17 -11.61
C GLY A 677 -11.34 2.22 -12.52
N PHE A 678 -11.53 3.32 -13.24
CA PHE A 678 -12.64 3.45 -14.19
C PHE A 678 -12.31 2.78 -15.52
N ASN A 679 -13.29 2.06 -16.09
CA ASN A 679 -13.13 1.42 -17.39
C ASN A 679 -13.49 2.36 -18.55
N GLN A 680 -14.62 3.06 -18.43
CA GLN A 680 -15.14 3.95 -19.47
C GLN A 680 -16.16 4.94 -18.93
N CYS A 681 -16.26 6.12 -19.56
CA CYS A 681 -17.20 7.16 -19.18
C CYS A 681 -17.83 7.87 -20.39
N ILE A 682 -19.00 8.47 -20.20
CA ILE A 682 -19.61 9.43 -21.12
C ILE A 682 -20.08 10.63 -20.29
N GLN A 683 -19.85 11.82 -20.81
CA GLN A 683 -20.07 13.06 -20.08
C GLN A 683 -20.48 14.15 -21.09
N ASN A 684 -21.73 14.61 -21.03
CA ASN A 684 -22.30 15.58 -21.97
C ASN A 684 -23.45 16.39 -21.35
N GLY A 685 -24.05 17.34 -22.07
CA GLY A 685 -25.09 18.21 -21.50
C GLY A 685 -26.41 17.52 -21.10
N ILE A 686 -26.58 16.24 -21.40
CA ILE A 686 -27.80 15.46 -21.16
C ILE A 686 -27.62 14.45 -20.02
N LEU A 687 -26.49 13.75 -19.98
CA LEU A 687 -26.23 12.72 -18.98
C LEU A 687 -24.74 12.53 -18.71
N ASP A 688 -24.47 11.91 -17.55
CA ASP A 688 -23.18 11.32 -17.22
C ASP A 688 -23.32 9.81 -17.07
N PHE A 689 -22.27 9.09 -17.43
CA PHE A 689 -22.19 7.64 -17.34
C PHE A 689 -20.77 7.23 -16.96
N ILE A 690 -20.64 6.23 -16.09
CA ILE A 690 -19.38 5.60 -15.69
C ILE A 690 -19.56 4.11 -15.51
N GLU A 691 -18.57 3.34 -15.93
CA GLU A 691 -18.36 1.96 -15.50
C GLU A 691 -17.12 1.89 -14.60
N SER A 692 -17.32 1.40 -13.39
CA SER A 692 -16.34 1.40 -12.31
C SER A 692 -16.17 -0.03 -11.76
N PRO A 693 -15.31 -0.86 -12.36
CA PRO A 693 -14.94 -2.17 -11.81
C PRO A 693 -14.21 -2.05 -10.47
N CYS A 694 -14.50 -2.94 -9.54
CA CYS A 694 -13.85 -3.02 -8.22
C CYS A 694 -13.66 -4.50 -7.85
N HIS A 695 -12.92 -5.20 -8.70
CA HIS A 695 -12.54 -6.59 -8.57
C HIS A 695 -11.21 -6.75 -7.82
N VAL A 696 -10.23 -5.89 -8.07
CA VAL A 696 -8.90 -5.96 -7.45
C VAL A 696 -8.97 -5.66 -5.96
N ALA A 697 -9.76 -4.65 -5.55
CA ALA A 697 -9.88 -4.28 -4.14
C ALA A 697 -10.46 -5.41 -3.27
N TYR A 698 -11.26 -6.34 -3.82
CA TYR A 698 -11.83 -7.49 -3.09
C TYR A 698 -11.06 -8.79 -3.30
N GLN A 699 -10.00 -8.77 -4.11
CA GLN A 699 -9.18 -9.96 -4.33
C GLN A 699 -8.33 -10.22 -3.11
N SER A 700 -8.22 -11.50 -2.78
CA SER A 700 -7.26 -11.90 -1.78
C SER A 700 -5.86 -11.67 -2.36
N PRO A 701 -4.96 -10.96 -1.65
CA PRO A 701 -3.56 -10.90 -2.06
C PRO A 701 -2.89 -12.29 -2.08
N PHE A 702 -3.56 -13.33 -1.55
CA PHE A 702 -3.13 -14.73 -1.54
C PHE A 702 -3.76 -15.60 -2.61
N ALA A 703 -4.57 -15.03 -3.50
CA ALA A 703 -5.10 -15.74 -4.65
C ALA A 703 -3.96 -16.36 -5.48
N ILE A 704 -3.75 -17.67 -5.31
CA ILE A 704 -2.59 -18.40 -5.86
C ILE A 704 -2.54 -18.29 -7.39
N GLY A 705 -3.69 -18.10 -8.05
CA GLY A 705 -3.79 -17.92 -9.49
C GLY A 705 -3.29 -16.56 -10.00
N LYS A 706 -3.16 -15.55 -9.13
CA LYS A 706 -2.79 -14.17 -9.51
C LYS A 706 -1.51 -13.69 -8.82
N ASN A 707 -1.20 -14.17 -7.62
CA ASN A 707 0.06 -13.85 -6.96
C ASN A 707 1.16 -14.87 -7.32
N HIS A 708 1.79 -14.66 -8.48
CA HIS A 708 2.94 -15.47 -8.91
C HIS A 708 4.06 -15.51 -7.85
N ALA A 709 4.17 -14.46 -7.02
CA ALA A 709 5.19 -14.39 -5.98
C ALA A 709 4.95 -15.34 -4.80
N LEU A 710 3.76 -15.94 -4.68
CA LEU A 710 3.46 -17.02 -3.71
C LEU A 710 3.51 -18.39 -4.40
N LEU A 711 2.99 -18.47 -5.63
CA LEU A 711 2.97 -19.70 -6.42
C LEU A 711 4.39 -20.19 -6.78
N ILE A 712 5.31 -19.30 -7.14
CA ILE A 712 6.67 -19.69 -7.52
C ILE A 712 7.41 -20.33 -6.35
N PRO A 713 7.49 -19.74 -5.13
CA PRO A 713 8.12 -20.39 -3.98
C PRO A 713 7.48 -21.74 -3.65
N LEU A 714 6.15 -21.83 -3.71
CA LEU A 714 5.42 -23.06 -3.45
C LEU A 714 5.75 -24.14 -4.49
N LEU A 715 5.73 -23.80 -5.79
CA LEU A 715 6.14 -24.70 -6.87
C LEU A 715 7.61 -25.12 -6.70
N VAL A 716 8.49 -24.21 -6.29
CA VAL A 716 9.89 -24.56 -6.01
C VAL A 716 9.99 -25.55 -4.85
N VAL A 717 9.22 -25.38 -3.76
CA VAL A 717 9.15 -26.37 -2.67
C VAL A 717 8.67 -27.73 -3.21
N VAL A 718 7.56 -27.74 -3.94
CA VAL A 718 6.97 -28.99 -4.48
C VAL A 718 7.93 -29.66 -5.46
N CYS A 719 8.50 -28.93 -6.42
CA CYS A 719 9.47 -29.44 -7.38
C CYS A 719 10.74 -29.94 -6.70
N SER A 720 11.23 -29.25 -5.67
CA SER A 720 12.39 -29.69 -4.90
C SER A 720 12.10 -31.02 -4.19
N LEU A 721 10.94 -31.13 -3.53
CA LEU A 721 10.52 -32.37 -2.88
C LEU A 721 10.35 -33.53 -3.89
N VAL A 722 9.80 -33.27 -5.07
CA VAL A 722 9.67 -34.26 -6.15
C VAL A 722 11.05 -34.64 -6.70
N ALA A 723 11.95 -33.68 -6.93
CA ALA A 723 13.31 -33.95 -7.40
C ALA A 723 14.09 -34.79 -6.37
N CYS A 724 13.93 -34.51 -5.08
CA CYS A 724 14.51 -35.30 -3.99
C CYS A 724 13.97 -36.75 -4.03
N ALA A 725 12.67 -36.91 -4.23
CA ALA A 725 12.03 -38.21 -4.37
C ALA A 725 12.55 -39.00 -5.59
N LEU A 726 12.60 -38.35 -6.76
CA LEU A 726 13.10 -38.94 -8.00
C LEU A 726 14.58 -39.29 -7.90
N HIS A 727 15.40 -38.46 -7.27
CA HIS A 727 16.81 -38.76 -7.02
C HIS A 727 16.94 -39.98 -6.09
N ALA A 728 16.15 -40.05 -5.02
CA ALA A 728 16.13 -41.22 -4.14
C ALA A 728 15.75 -42.49 -4.93
N ILE A 729 14.69 -42.42 -5.76
CA ILE A 729 14.25 -43.53 -6.62
C ILE A 729 15.36 -43.93 -7.63
N TYR A 730 15.93 -42.97 -8.36
CA TYR A 730 17.02 -43.22 -9.32
C TYR A 730 18.23 -43.87 -8.65
N SER A 731 18.59 -43.42 -7.46
CA SER A 731 19.72 -43.98 -6.72
C SER A 731 19.46 -45.43 -6.28
N ILE A 732 18.21 -45.76 -5.93
CA ILE A 732 17.79 -47.15 -5.68
C ILE A 732 17.92 -48.01 -6.94
N PHE A 733 17.56 -47.49 -8.12
CA PHE A 733 17.61 -48.26 -9.38
C PHE A 733 19.01 -48.40 -9.97
N ARG A 734 19.88 -47.39 -9.82
CA ARG A 734 21.25 -47.43 -10.35
C ARG A 734 22.13 -48.50 -9.70
N GLU A 735 21.87 -48.84 -8.43
CA GLU A 735 22.63 -49.88 -7.71
C GLU A 735 22.50 -51.26 -8.36
N ASP A 736 21.33 -51.60 -8.91
CA ASP A 736 21.10 -52.89 -9.56
C ASP A 736 21.98 -53.10 -10.81
N HIS A 737 22.21 -52.04 -11.58
CA HIS A 737 23.00 -52.14 -12.81
C HIS A 737 24.49 -52.38 -12.53
N VAL A 738 24.99 -51.96 -11.38
CA VAL A 738 26.40 -52.16 -11.01
C VAL A 738 26.65 -53.57 -10.48
N ASP A 739 25.71 -54.13 -9.71
CA ASP A 739 25.85 -55.50 -9.18
C ASP A 739 25.62 -56.58 -10.25
N LEU A 740 24.73 -56.34 -11.23
CA LEU A 740 24.55 -57.25 -12.37
C LEU A 740 25.77 -57.28 -13.31
N GLY A 741 26.54 -56.19 -13.39
CA GLY A 741 27.78 -56.13 -14.17
C GLY A 741 28.93 -56.90 -13.52
N ASN A 742 29.08 -56.81 -12.20
CA ASN A 742 30.18 -57.46 -11.46
C ASN A 742 29.92 -58.94 -11.17
N ALA A 743 28.66 -59.38 -11.07
CA ALA A 743 28.32 -60.80 -10.89
C ALA A 743 28.69 -61.66 -12.11
N ARG A 744 28.90 -61.08 -13.29
CA ARG A 744 29.37 -61.79 -14.49
C ARG A 744 30.88 -61.99 -14.55
N SER A 745 31.69 -61.32 -13.73
CA SER A 745 33.16 -61.36 -13.83
C SER A 745 33.88 -62.13 -12.72
N SER A 746 33.19 -62.69 -11.72
CA SER A 746 33.83 -63.32 -10.55
C SER A 746 33.55 -64.82 -10.35
N SER A 747 33.05 -65.54 -11.35
CA SER A 747 32.73 -66.97 -11.23
C SER A 747 33.92 -67.95 -11.31
N THR A 748 35.13 -67.56 -10.92
CA THR A 748 36.30 -68.46 -10.85
C THR A 748 37.24 -68.11 -9.69
N ASN A 749 36.79 -68.30 -8.45
CA ASN A 749 37.61 -69.01 -7.45
C ASN A 749 36.78 -69.33 -6.21
N LYS A 750 36.57 -70.62 -5.99
CA LYS A 750 35.97 -71.20 -4.80
C LYS A 750 37.07 -71.36 -3.77
N ASP A 751 36.92 -70.74 -2.61
CA ASP A 751 37.43 -71.36 -1.39
C ASP A 751 36.41 -71.23 -0.25
N LYS A 752 36.02 -72.40 0.25
CA LYS A 752 35.04 -72.59 1.31
C LYS A 752 35.75 -72.43 2.65
N LYS A 753 35.32 -71.46 3.46
CA LYS A 753 35.49 -71.53 4.92
C LYS A 753 34.12 -71.41 5.59
N ASN A 754 33.77 -72.51 6.27
CA ASN A 754 32.61 -72.63 7.14
C ASN A 754 32.76 -71.70 8.35
N ILE A 755 31.78 -70.84 8.59
CA ILE A 755 31.53 -70.23 9.90
C ILE A 755 30.05 -70.47 10.21
N GLY A 756 29.83 -71.00 11.42
CA GLY A 756 28.61 -71.67 11.86
C GLY A 756 27.42 -70.75 12.12
N ASN A 757 26.27 -71.40 12.13
CA ASN A 757 24.98 -70.90 12.56
C ASN A 757 25.05 -70.40 14.01
N ASP A 758 24.56 -69.18 14.23
CA ASP A 758 23.96 -68.82 15.51
C ASP A 758 22.57 -68.21 15.25
N ASP A 759 21.56 -68.97 15.65
CA ASP A 759 20.16 -68.59 15.70
C ASP A 759 19.95 -67.67 16.92
N THR A 760 19.61 -66.41 16.69
CA THR A 760 18.91 -65.60 17.70
C THR A 760 17.75 -64.83 17.06
N THR A 761 16.56 -65.39 17.25
CA THR A 761 15.28 -64.71 17.07
C THR A 761 15.12 -63.64 18.15
N GLY A 762 15.23 -62.36 17.77
CA GLY A 762 14.94 -61.23 18.65
C GLY A 762 14.10 -60.17 17.93
N GLY A 763 12.81 -60.09 18.27
CA GLY A 763 11.92 -59.02 17.81
C GLY A 763 12.38 -57.66 18.32
N GLY A 764 12.67 -56.74 17.40
CA GLY A 764 13.08 -55.37 17.71
C GLY A 764 11.99 -54.36 17.33
N THR A 765 11.46 -53.67 18.33
CA THR A 765 10.65 -52.45 18.22
C THR A 765 11.46 -51.28 17.65
N ILE A 766 10.74 -50.28 17.11
CA ILE A 766 11.29 -49.06 16.46
C ILE A 766 12.26 -48.25 17.34
N THR A 767 12.25 -48.43 18.65
CA THR A 767 13.19 -47.78 19.58
C THR A 767 14.63 -48.31 19.52
N SER A 768 14.90 -49.41 18.82
CA SER A 768 16.26 -49.98 18.67
C SER A 768 17.15 -49.28 17.63
N VAL A 769 16.65 -48.26 16.92
CA VAL A 769 17.45 -47.50 15.93
C VAL A 769 18.47 -46.56 16.60
N PHE A 770 18.33 -46.24 17.88
CA PHE A 770 19.17 -45.26 18.58
C PHE A 770 19.98 -45.81 19.76
N ALA A 771 19.88 -47.10 20.08
CA ALA A 771 20.68 -47.73 21.13
C ALA A 771 21.94 -48.39 20.54
N PHE A 772 23.07 -47.67 20.58
CA PHE A 772 24.37 -48.21 20.18
C PHE A 772 24.98 -49.03 21.33
N SER A 773 25.02 -50.36 21.21
CA SER A 773 25.95 -51.19 21.99
C SER A 773 27.10 -51.62 21.08
N GLU A 774 28.34 -51.58 21.58
CA GLU A 774 29.56 -51.89 20.81
C GLU A 774 29.50 -53.25 20.11
N THR A 775 28.83 -54.23 20.72
CA THR A 775 28.69 -55.61 20.19
C THR A 775 27.82 -55.75 18.94
N LYS A 776 27.00 -54.75 18.56
CA LYS A 776 26.20 -54.79 17.31
C LYS A 776 26.86 -54.11 16.12
N LEU A 777 27.96 -53.38 16.31
CA LEU A 777 28.65 -52.67 15.22
C LEU A 777 29.48 -53.61 14.32
N GLU A 778 29.90 -54.76 14.84
CA GLU A 778 30.73 -55.71 14.08
C GLU A 778 29.97 -56.45 12.97
N SER A 779 28.63 -56.60 13.08
CA SER A 779 27.79 -57.27 12.07
C SER A 779 27.07 -56.31 11.12
N TYR A 780 27.24 -54.98 11.27
CA TYR A 780 26.73 -54.02 10.29
C TYR A 780 27.60 -54.06 9.02
N ASP A 781 27.05 -54.66 7.96
CA ASP A 781 27.57 -54.52 6.61
C ASP A 781 27.37 -53.07 6.14
N PHE A 782 28.41 -52.26 6.37
CA PHE A 782 28.51 -50.86 5.96
C PHE A 782 28.51 -50.69 4.43
N GLN A 783 28.57 -51.77 3.64
CA GLN A 783 28.33 -51.69 2.20
C GLN A 783 26.84 -51.54 1.84
N SER A 784 25.91 -51.70 2.79
CA SER A 784 24.49 -51.48 2.52
C SER A 784 24.19 -49.98 2.36
N ARG A 785 24.37 -49.50 1.12
CA ARG A 785 24.09 -48.12 0.65
C ARG A 785 22.67 -47.60 1.00
N LYS A 786 21.77 -48.48 1.42
CA LYS A 786 20.41 -48.20 1.94
C LYS A 786 20.36 -47.16 3.07
N HIS A 787 21.24 -47.23 4.06
CA HIS A 787 21.18 -46.31 5.21
C HIS A 787 21.67 -44.90 4.84
N MET A 788 22.63 -44.78 3.91
CA MET A 788 23.02 -43.48 3.35
C MET A 788 21.90 -42.81 2.57
N LEU A 789 21.04 -43.58 1.90
CA LEU A 789 19.93 -43.03 1.11
C LEU A 789 18.84 -42.37 1.97
N GLN A 790 18.54 -42.95 3.13
CA GLN A 790 17.53 -42.44 4.06
C GLN A 790 17.96 -41.10 4.68
N VAL A 791 19.24 -40.97 5.04
CA VAL A 791 19.81 -39.71 5.54
C VAL A 791 19.82 -38.67 4.43
N ASN A 792 20.19 -39.02 3.20
CA ASN A 792 20.23 -38.07 2.07
C ASN A 792 18.85 -37.56 1.62
N ALA A 793 17.81 -38.41 1.63
CA ALA A 793 16.45 -37.97 1.31
C ALA A 793 15.90 -37.01 2.38
N LEU A 794 16.17 -37.29 3.67
CA LEU A 794 15.82 -36.40 4.77
C LEU A 794 16.54 -35.05 4.65
N LEU A 795 17.81 -35.06 4.23
CA LEU A 795 18.61 -33.84 4.07
C LEU A 795 18.21 -32.97 2.91
N ALA A 796 17.81 -33.58 1.79
CA ALA A 796 17.35 -32.84 0.63
C ALA A 796 15.97 -32.18 0.89
N CYS A 797 15.12 -32.79 1.74
CA CYS A 797 13.91 -32.15 2.26
C CYS A 797 14.19 -30.98 3.21
N ILE A 798 15.23 -31.09 4.07
CA ILE A 798 15.66 -30.03 4.99
C ILE A 798 16.28 -28.84 4.23
N GLN A 799 16.86 -29.05 3.05
CA GLN A 799 17.55 -28.03 2.25
C GLN A 799 16.64 -27.16 1.35
N CYS A 800 15.31 -27.33 1.39
CA CYS A 800 14.38 -26.49 0.63
C CYS A 800 14.31 -25.07 1.22
N ALA A 801 15.26 -24.21 0.83
CA ALA A 801 15.39 -22.81 1.28
C ALA A 801 14.18 -21.91 0.98
N SER A 802 13.24 -22.38 0.17
CA SER A 802 11.98 -21.71 -0.13
C SER A 802 11.00 -21.67 1.05
N ILE A 803 11.24 -22.37 2.15
CA ILE A 803 10.40 -22.32 3.36
C ILE A 803 10.52 -20.95 4.07
N VAL A 804 11.71 -20.38 4.18
CA VAL A 804 11.95 -19.13 4.94
C VAL A 804 11.21 -17.92 4.33
N PRO A 805 11.25 -17.66 3.01
CA PRO A 805 10.47 -16.58 2.39
C PRO A 805 8.95 -16.76 2.53
N ILE A 806 8.45 -18.00 2.54
CA ILE A 806 7.02 -18.30 2.70
C ILE A 806 6.56 -17.93 4.12
N PHE A 807 7.30 -18.35 5.14
CA PHE A 807 6.99 -18.00 6.53
C PHE A 807 7.10 -16.49 6.79
N LEU A 808 8.10 -15.81 6.21
CA LEU A 808 8.23 -14.35 6.29
C LEU A 808 7.02 -13.62 5.70
N LYS A 809 6.58 -14.02 4.49
CA LYS A 809 5.37 -13.44 3.86
C LYS A 809 4.12 -13.72 4.67
N LEU A 810 3.99 -14.93 5.22
CA LEU A 810 2.87 -15.30 6.08
C LEU A 810 2.83 -14.44 7.34
N VAL A 811 3.97 -14.23 8.01
CA VAL A 811 4.04 -13.40 9.22
C VAL A 811 3.74 -11.93 8.92
N ASN A 812 4.30 -11.37 7.84
CA ASN A 812 4.02 -9.98 7.45
C ASN A 812 2.54 -9.76 7.15
N TYR A 813 1.88 -10.72 6.50
CA TYR A 813 0.45 -10.61 6.24
C TYR A 813 -0.42 -10.87 7.46
N ILE A 814 -0.08 -11.82 8.34
CA ILE A 814 -0.76 -11.96 9.63
C ILE A 814 -0.70 -10.61 10.36
N THR A 815 0.44 -9.91 10.32
CA THR A 815 0.58 -8.56 10.89
C THR A 815 -0.39 -7.56 10.23
N PHE A 816 -0.46 -7.54 8.89
CA PHE A 816 -1.38 -6.68 8.13
C PHE A 816 -2.85 -6.98 8.47
N GLN A 817 -3.26 -8.25 8.44
CA GLN A 817 -4.62 -8.67 8.77
C GLN A 817 -4.99 -8.36 10.20
N VAL A 818 -4.06 -8.47 11.15
CA VAL A 818 -4.30 -8.06 12.54
C VAL A 818 -4.51 -6.56 12.67
N HIS A 819 -3.94 -5.77 11.77
CA HIS A 819 -4.15 -4.34 11.70
C HIS A 819 -5.53 -3.99 11.14
N TYR A 820 -5.95 -4.67 10.07
CA TYR A 820 -7.13 -4.29 9.26
C TYR A 820 -8.39 -5.17 9.44
N ILE A 821 -8.29 -6.36 10.06
CA ILE A 821 -9.43 -7.22 10.39
C ILE A 821 -9.78 -7.04 11.87
N HIS A 822 -11.08 -6.99 12.17
CA HIS A 822 -11.63 -7.00 13.52
C HIS A 822 -11.39 -8.34 14.24
N LEU A 823 -10.14 -8.61 14.61
CA LEU A 823 -9.80 -9.65 15.58
C LEU A 823 -10.17 -9.16 16.99
N ASN A 824 -10.53 -10.11 17.86
CA ASN A 824 -10.68 -9.81 19.29
C ASN A 824 -9.40 -9.15 19.83
N ALA A 825 -9.53 -8.06 20.61
CA ALA A 825 -8.41 -7.27 21.12
C ALA A 825 -7.31 -8.13 21.80
N GLY A 826 -7.68 -9.15 22.58
CA GLY A 826 -6.71 -10.02 23.23
C GLY A 826 -5.92 -10.90 22.25
N LEU A 827 -6.54 -11.30 21.13
CA LEU A 827 -5.87 -12.02 20.06
C LEU A 827 -4.98 -11.09 19.23
N LYS A 828 -5.43 -9.85 18.97
CA LYS A 828 -4.65 -8.79 18.32
C LYS A 828 -3.36 -8.50 19.09
N GLU A 829 -3.44 -8.28 20.41
CA GLU A 829 -2.27 -8.10 21.28
C GLU A 829 -1.35 -9.33 21.31
N THR A 830 -1.92 -10.54 21.42
CA THR A 830 -1.13 -11.78 21.41
C THR A 830 -0.37 -11.95 20.11
N ILE A 831 -1.00 -11.67 18.97
CA ILE A 831 -0.35 -11.79 17.66
C ILE A 831 0.71 -10.69 17.49
N TYR A 832 0.46 -9.46 17.95
CA TYR A 832 1.48 -8.41 17.93
C TYR A 832 2.70 -8.77 18.78
N ALA A 833 2.49 -9.33 19.98
CA ALA A 833 3.59 -9.79 20.83
C ALA A 833 4.36 -10.96 20.19
N LEU A 834 3.67 -11.85 19.47
CA LEU A 834 4.28 -13.01 18.83
C LEU A 834 4.91 -12.72 17.46
N THR A 835 4.54 -11.63 16.79
CA THR A 835 4.99 -11.32 15.42
C THR A 835 6.51 -11.10 15.36
N PRO A 836 7.13 -10.26 16.22
CA PRO A 836 8.59 -10.12 16.26
C PRO A 836 9.27 -11.46 16.53
N LEU A 837 8.76 -12.22 17.50
CA LEU A 837 9.24 -13.57 17.84
C LEU A 837 9.16 -14.53 16.66
N ALA A 838 8.06 -14.53 15.90
CA ALA A 838 7.87 -15.37 14.72
C ALA A 838 8.81 -14.95 13.58
N ARG A 839 9.05 -13.64 13.38
CA ARG A 839 10.03 -13.13 12.42
C ARG A 839 11.44 -13.54 12.82
N ILE A 840 11.84 -13.36 14.07
CA ILE A 840 13.16 -13.78 14.60
C ILE A 840 13.34 -15.30 14.48
N LEU A 841 12.32 -16.09 14.84
CA LEU A 841 12.38 -17.54 14.74
C LEU A 841 12.55 -17.99 13.28
N THR A 842 11.85 -17.34 12.35
CA THR A 842 11.86 -17.67 10.92
C THR A 842 13.16 -17.22 10.23
N VAL A 843 13.65 -16.03 10.55
CA VAL A 843 14.81 -15.40 9.88
C VAL A 843 16.13 -15.85 10.49
N THR A 844 16.14 -16.15 11.79
CA THR A 844 17.39 -16.38 12.53
C THR A 844 17.51 -17.84 12.97
N ILE A 845 16.53 -18.34 13.74
CA ILE A 845 16.63 -19.67 14.36
C ILE A 845 16.50 -20.77 13.30
N LEU A 846 15.55 -20.65 12.37
CA LEU A 846 15.34 -21.66 11.34
C LEU A 846 16.58 -21.84 10.44
N PRO A 847 17.21 -20.79 9.86
CA PRO A 847 18.45 -20.96 9.09
C PRO A 847 19.61 -21.52 9.91
N VAL A 848 19.77 -21.11 11.18
CA VAL A 848 20.83 -21.63 12.06
C VAL A 848 20.63 -23.11 12.37
N VAL A 849 19.39 -23.55 12.64
CA VAL A 849 19.06 -24.97 12.83
C VAL A 849 19.34 -25.75 11.55
N LEU A 850 18.95 -25.23 10.38
CA LEU A 850 19.21 -25.86 9.09
C LEU A 850 20.73 -25.95 8.80
N LEU A 851 21.51 -24.93 9.14
CA LEU A 851 22.98 -24.94 9.04
C LEU A 851 23.64 -25.92 10.02
N GLY A 852 23.16 -25.96 11.26
CA GLY A 852 23.63 -26.90 12.28
C GLY A 852 23.38 -28.36 11.89
N LEU A 853 22.19 -28.64 11.32
CA LEU A 853 21.86 -29.95 10.76
C LEU A 853 22.79 -30.31 9.58
N ASN A 854 23.08 -29.37 8.68
CA ASN A 854 24.05 -29.57 7.59
C ASN A 854 25.47 -29.83 8.12
N ALA A 855 25.94 -29.10 9.13
CA ALA A 855 27.25 -29.32 9.74
C ALA A 855 27.36 -30.70 10.39
N LEU A 856 26.32 -31.12 11.13
CA LEU A 856 26.21 -32.46 11.72
C LEU A 856 26.33 -33.57 10.67
N VAL A 857 25.79 -33.33 9.49
CA VAL A 857 25.83 -34.26 8.36
C VAL A 857 27.21 -34.36 7.75
N PHE A 858 27.93 -33.24 7.63
CA PHE A 858 29.33 -33.26 7.21
C PHE A 858 30.19 -34.02 8.22
N VAL A 859 29.97 -33.80 9.52
CA VAL A 859 30.66 -34.55 10.59
C VAL A 859 30.35 -36.04 10.50
N PHE A 860 29.09 -36.41 10.26
CA PHE A 860 28.68 -37.79 10.09
C PHE A 860 29.34 -38.46 8.87
N HIS A 861 29.40 -37.76 7.73
CA HIS A 861 30.11 -38.25 6.54
C HIS A 861 31.63 -38.39 6.77
N ALA A 862 32.25 -37.45 7.49
CA ALA A 862 33.67 -37.53 7.84
C ALA A 862 33.95 -38.70 8.80
N LEU A 863 33.07 -38.94 9.77
CA LEU A 863 33.13 -40.11 10.67
C LEU A 863 32.95 -41.42 9.90
N GLN A 864 31.99 -41.49 8.98
CA GLN A 864 31.80 -42.66 8.11
C GLN A 864 33.03 -42.94 7.24
N PHE A 865 33.61 -41.89 6.65
CA PHE A 865 34.85 -42.02 5.87
C PHE A 865 36.01 -42.54 6.73
N ARG A 866 36.14 -42.05 7.98
CA ARG A 866 37.14 -42.52 8.93
C ARG A 866 36.92 -43.98 9.34
N LEU A 867 35.67 -44.38 9.61
CA LEU A 867 35.33 -45.77 9.94
C LEU A 867 35.62 -46.70 8.76
N TYR A 868 35.38 -46.25 7.52
CA TYR A 868 35.73 -46.98 6.32
C TYR A 868 37.24 -47.19 6.17
N LEU A 869 38.05 -46.17 6.49
CA LEU A 869 39.51 -46.27 6.49
C LEU A 869 40.05 -47.17 7.62
N ASN A 870 39.40 -47.22 8.78
CA ASN A 870 39.86 -47.98 9.94
C ASN A 870 39.52 -49.48 9.91
N ARG A 871 38.53 -49.92 9.12
CA ARG A 871 38.05 -51.32 9.14
C ARG A 871 38.87 -52.25 8.21
N TRP A 872 39.88 -51.73 7.54
CA TRP A 872 40.60 -52.43 6.47
C TRP A 872 42.07 -52.71 6.84
N ASP A 873 42.29 -53.22 8.05
CA ASP A 873 43.59 -53.75 8.47
C ASP A 873 43.81 -55.12 7.80
N GLY A 874 44.31 -55.13 6.56
CA GLY A 874 44.80 -56.37 5.95
C GLY A 874 45.15 -56.33 4.47
N GLU A 875 44.51 -55.47 3.67
CA GLU A 875 44.82 -55.34 2.23
C GLU A 875 44.91 -53.86 1.86
N SER A 876 46.04 -53.45 1.30
CA SER A 876 46.27 -52.07 0.90
C SER A 876 45.31 -51.68 -0.23
N VAL A 877 44.27 -50.91 0.08
CA VAL A 877 43.48 -50.21 -0.94
C VAL A 877 44.43 -49.32 -1.73
N SER A 878 44.51 -49.54 -3.04
CA SER A 878 45.39 -48.72 -3.87
C SER A 878 44.90 -47.28 -3.80
N PHE A 879 45.83 -46.32 -3.73
CA PHE A 879 45.49 -44.89 -3.70
C PHE A 879 44.48 -44.51 -4.80
N ARG A 880 44.54 -45.19 -5.96
CA ARG A 880 43.66 -45.02 -7.10
C ARG A 880 42.20 -45.40 -6.83
N GLU A 881 41.94 -46.42 -6.00
CA GLU A 881 40.58 -46.83 -5.60
C GLU A 881 39.98 -45.88 -4.58
N ALA A 882 40.77 -45.45 -3.59
CA ALA A 882 40.36 -44.41 -2.65
C ALA A 882 40.06 -43.09 -3.38
N GLN A 883 40.92 -42.69 -4.32
CA GLN A 883 40.69 -41.54 -5.19
C GLN A 883 39.41 -41.71 -6.01
N GLY A 884 39.15 -42.91 -6.54
CA GLY A 884 37.94 -43.23 -7.29
C GLY A 884 36.65 -43.07 -6.48
N VAL A 885 36.64 -43.49 -5.22
CA VAL A 885 35.49 -43.31 -4.31
C VAL A 885 35.29 -41.83 -3.96
N ILE A 886 36.36 -41.11 -3.63
CA ILE A 886 36.32 -39.67 -3.31
C ILE A 886 35.84 -38.87 -4.52
N TYR A 887 36.43 -39.07 -5.71
CA TYR A 887 36.06 -38.32 -6.91
C TYR A 887 34.70 -38.70 -7.49
N LYS A 888 34.27 -39.97 -7.39
CA LYS A 888 32.97 -40.38 -7.95
C LYS A 888 31.79 -40.15 -7.02
N GLN A 889 32.02 -40.11 -5.70
CA GLN A 889 30.94 -39.95 -4.73
C GLN A 889 31.00 -38.64 -3.95
N PHE A 890 32.18 -38.23 -3.50
CA PHE A 890 32.31 -37.08 -2.61
C PHE A 890 32.33 -35.76 -3.38
N VAL A 891 33.11 -35.67 -4.47
CA VAL A 891 33.24 -34.43 -5.26
C VAL A 891 31.92 -34.00 -5.90
N PRO A 892 31.12 -34.86 -6.57
CA PRO A 892 29.85 -34.43 -7.15
C PRO A 892 28.84 -34.02 -6.07
N ARG A 893 28.86 -34.68 -4.89
CA ARG A 893 28.00 -34.32 -3.76
C ARG A 893 28.40 -32.99 -3.14
N PHE A 894 29.69 -32.75 -2.96
CA PHE A 894 30.22 -31.48 -2.47
C PHE A 894 29.94 -30.34 -3.46
N VAL A 895 30.04 -30.60 -4.76
CA VAL A 895 29.68 -29.63 -5.81
C VAL A 895 28.18 -29.35 -5.81
N VAL A 896 27.31 -30.36 -5.73
CA VAL A 896 25.85 -30.17 -5.66
C VAL A 896 25.44 -29.43 -4.38
N GLN A 897 26.04 -29.77 -3.23
CA GLN A 897 25.78 -29.08 -1.96
C GLN A 897 26.33 -27.65 -1.95
N GLY A 898 27.52 -27.44 -2.51
CA GLY A 898 28.11 -26.12 -2.70
C GLY A 898 27.28 -25.25 -3.64
N ILE A 899 26.82 -25.79 -4.77
CA ILE A 899 25.92 -25.10 -5.70
C ILE A 899 24.57 -24.81 -5.03
N GLY A 900 23.98 -25.77 -4.31
CA GLY A 900 22.73 -25.54 -3.57
C GLY A 900 22.85 -24.45 -2.51
N PHE A 901 23.96 -24.43 -1.77
CA PHE A 901 24.28 -23.37 -0.82
C PHE A 901 24.47 -22.01 -1.49
N VAL A 902 25.22 -21.96 -2.60
CA VAL A 902 25.46 -20.73 -3.37
C VAL A 902 24.17 -20.21 -4.01
N LEU A 903 23.32 -21.07 -4.58
CA LEU A 903 22.01 -20.70 -5.12
C LEU A 903 21.07 -20.20 -4.03
N ASN A 904 21.10 -20.82 -2.84
CA ASN A 904 20.36 -20.32 -1.67
C ASN A 904 20.87 -18.95 -1.24
N LEU A 905 22.18 -18.70 -1.26
CA LEU A 905 22.74 -17.38 -0.98
C LEU A 905 22.29 -16.34 -2.02
N PHE A 906 22.36 -16.66 -3.31
CA PHE A 906 21.93 -15.77 -4.39
C PHE A 906 20.41 -15.55 -4.45
N TYR A 907 19.59 -16.43 -3.87
CA TYR A 907 18.14 -16.29 -3.88
C TYR A 907 17.59 -15.69 -2.59
N VAL A 908 18.05 -16.18 -1.43
CA VAL A 908 17.60 -15.73 -0.10
C VAL A 908 18.14 -14.35 0.21
N LEU A 909 19.41 -14.05 -0.10
CA LEU A 909 20.02 -12.78 0.26
C LEU A 909 19.37 -11.58 -0.45
N PRO A 910 19.10 -11.59 -1.78
CA PRO A 910 18.41 -10.48 -2.43
C PRO A 910 16.95 -10.37 -2.01
N THR A 911 16.26 -11.48 -1.76
CA THR A 911 14.87 -11.47 -1.30
C THR A 911 14.74 -10.92 0.12
N LEU A 912 15.68 -11.29 1.01
CA LEU A 912 15.78 -10.73 2.35
C LEU A 912 16.15 -9.25 2.31
N LEU A 913 17.13 -8.86 1.49
CA LEU A 913 17.50 -7.46 1.29
C LEU A 913 16.33 -6.64 0.74
N ALA A 914 15.57 -7.16 -0.23
CA ALA A 914 14.40 -6.49 -0.78
C ALA A 914 13.22 -6.41 0.21
N ALA A 915 13.00 -7.44 1.02
CA ALA A 915 11.98 -7.44 2.07
C ALA A 915 12.35 -6.48 3.21
N LEU A 916 13.63 -6.40 3.57
CA LEU A 916 14.14 -5.45 4.56
C LEU A 916 14.13 -4.01 4.02
N LEU A 917 14.43 -3.80 2.73
CA LEU A 917 14.29 -2.48 2.07
C LEU A 917 12.82 -2.04 2.05
N ARG A 918 11.87 -2.93 1.75
CA ARG A 918 10.44 -2.61 1.80
C ARG A 918 9.99 -2.33 3.22
N ALA A 919 10.38 -3.16 4.19
CA ALA A 919 10.09 -2.90 5.60
C ALA A 919 10.68 -1.57 6.08
N GLN A 920 11.85 -1.16 5.57
CA GLN A 920 12.44 0.16 5.83
C GLN A 920 11.61 1.29 5.23
N VAL A 921 11.09 1.13 4.01
CA VAL A 921 10.19 2.10 3.36
C VAL A 921 8.84 2.18 4.07
N ASP A 922 8.29 1.04 4.49
CA ASP A 922 6.96 0.95 5.09
C ASP A 922 6.95 1.37 6.57
N ALA A 923 8.06 1.22 7.31
CA ALA A 923 8.13 1.50 8.75
C ALA A 923 8.60 2.92 9.11
N GLY A 924 8.98 3.75 8.14
CA GLY A 924 9.30 5.18 8.35
C GLY A 924 10.47 5.51 9.29
N ASN A 925 11.17 4.53 9.87
CA ASN A 925 12.24 4.72 10.86
C ASN A 925 13.59 4.19 10.35
N ASN A 926 14.54 5.10 10.12
CA ASN A 926 15.73 4.84 9.28
C ASN A 926 17.02 4.45 10.04
N ILE A 927 17.08 4.45 11.37
CA ILE A 927 18.38 4.31 12.07
C ILE A 927 18.69 2.85 12.48
N SER A 928 17.69 2.04 12.84
CA SER A 928 17.92 0.71 13.41
C SER A 928 18.24 -0.37 12.36
N ILE A 929 17.61 -0.34 11.18
CA ILE A 929 17.77 -1.40 10.17
C ILE A 929 19.09 -1.29 9.41
N GLY A 930 19.61 -0.09 9.15
CA GLY A 930 20.90 0.10 8.47
C GLY A 930 22.10 -0.36 9.32
N ILE A 931 22.05 -0.10 10.63
CA ILE A 931 23.03 -0.61 11.59
C ILE A 931 22.90 -2.13 11.72
N TYR A 932 21.68 -2.65 11.74
CA TYR A 932 21.42 -4.10 11.72
C TYR A 932 21.99 -4.77 10.45
N LEU A 933 21.76 -4.18 9.27
CA LEU A 933 22.31 -4.65 7.99
C LEU A 933 23.84 -4.62 7.96
N ARG A 934 24.47 -3.56 8.46
CA ARG A 934 25.93 -3.43 8.51
C ARG A 934 26.54 -4.45 9.46
N ASN A 935 25.95 -4.65 10.64
CA ASN A 935 26.43 -5.61 11.63
C ASN A 935 26.19 -7.05 11.20
N LEU A 936 25.05 -7.34 10.58
CA LEU A 936 24.72 -8.64 10.01
C LEU A 936 25.65 -8.97 8.84
N LEU A 937 25.87 -8.05 7.89
CA LEU A 937 26.80 -8.24 6.77
C LEU A 937 28.24 -8.38 7.24
N ASN A 938 28.70 -7.54 8.18
CA ASN A 938 30.02 -7.70 8.78
C ASN A 938 30.15 -9.04 9.52
N GLY A 939 29.10 -9.44 10.23
CA GLY A 939 29.00 -10.74 10.89
C GLY A 939 29.13 -11.89 9.90
N TYR A 940 28.32 -11.92 8.84
CA TYR A 940 28.38 -12.96 7.79
C TYR A 940 29.70 -12.94 7.01
N MET A 941 30.27 -11.77 6.73
CA MET A 941 31.50 -11.67 5.96
C MET A 941 32.74 -12.05 6.80
N ILE A 942 32.76 -11.69 8.09
CA ILE A 942 33.76 -12.20 9.05
C ILE A 942 33.56 -13.71 9.23
N TYR A 943 32.32 -14.18 9.37
CA TYR A 943 31.99 -15.61 9.45
C TYR A 943 32.50 -16.38 8.22
N PHE A 944 32.38 -15.81 7.03
CA PHE A 944 32.84 -16.39 5.76
C PHE A 944 34.36 -16.36 5.59
N LEU A 945 35.03 -15.25 5.93
CA LEU A 945 36.49 -15.16 5.89
C LEU A 945 37.15 -16.08 6.92
N VAL A 946 36.52 -16.24 8.09
CA VAL A 946 37.01 -17.11 9.16
C VAL A 946 36.71 -18.58 8.83
N LEU A 947 35.50 -18.97 8.43
CA LEU A 947 35.23 -20.36 8.06
C LEU A 947 35.89 -20.76 6.75
N GLY A 948 35.85 -19.94 5.71
CA GLY A 948 36.53 -20.24 4.44
C GLY A 948 38.05 -20.22 4.58
N GLY A 949 38.58 -19.19 5.25
CA GLY A 949 40.02 -19.00 5.44
C GLY A 949 40.66 -19.96 6.44
N ILE A 950 39.90 -20.50 7.42
CA ILE A 950 40.41 -21.45 8.40
C ILE A 950 40.02 -22.89 8.06
N SER A 951 38.78 -23.17 7.64
CA SER A 951 38.36 -24.55 7.37
C SER A 951 39.11 -25.18 6.20
N VAL A 952 39.43 -24.42 5.15
CA VAL A 952 40.11 -24.95 3.96
C VAL A 952 41.57 -25.32 4.26
N PRO A 953 42.40 -24.48 4.89
CA PRO A 953 43.74 -24.88 5.32
C PRO A 953 43.73 -26.02 6.34
N PHE A 954 42.80 -26.03 7.29
CA PHE A 954 42.72 -27.11 8.29
C PHE A 954 42.23 -28.44 7.70
N HIS A 955 41.36 -28.43 6.69
CA HIS A 955 41.00 -29.63 5.93
C HIS A 955 42.17 -30.11 5.07
N LEU A 956 42.92 -29.20 4.44
CA LEU A 956 44.13 -29.55 3.69
C LEU A 956 45.24 -30.09 4.60
N ILE A 957 45.41 -29.53 5.79
CA ILE A 957 46.35 -30.01 6.81
C ILE A 957 45.89 -31.36 7.38
N GLY A 958 44.60 -31.52 7.65
CA GLY A 958 44.00 -32.78 8.09
C GLY A 958 44.17 -33.89 7.06
N MET A 959 43.87 -33.61 5.78
CA MET A 959 44.11 -34.53 4.68
C MET A 959 45.60 -34.85 4.51
N LYS A 960 46.50 -33.86 4.51
CA LYS A 960 47.96 -34.11 4.45
C LYS A 960 48.49 -34.87 5.66
N SER A 961 47.91 -34.67 6.83
CA SER A 961 48.31 -35.36 8.06
C SER A 961 47.84 -36.81 8.06
N ILE A 962 46.64 -37.08 7.54
CA ILE A 962 46.13 -38.43 7.29
C ILE A 962 46.97 -39.11 6.19
N ASP A 963 47.35 -38.39 5.14
CA ASP A 963 48.23 -38.86 4.06
C ASP A 963 49.63 -39.21 4.60
N ALA A 964 50.20 -38.36 5.45
CA ALA A 964 51.48 -38.60 6.13
C ALA A 964 51.40 -39.75 7.16
N PHE A 965 50.23 -39.96 7.77
CA PHE A 965 49.97 -41.06 8.69
C PHE A 965 49.82 -42.39 7.95
N ALA A 966 49.12 -42.40 6.81
CA ALA A 966 48.95 -43.55 5.94
C ALA A 966 50.28 -43.97 5.27
N MET A 967 51.14 -43.01 4.90
CA MET A 967 52.42 -43.29 4.24
C MET A 967 53.53 -43.84 5.16
N LYS A 968 53.34 -43.91 6.48
CA LYS A 968 54.45 -44.25 7.40
C LYS A 968 54.08 -45.12 8.60
N GLN A 969 53.14 -46.05 8.43
CA GLN A 969 52.97 -47.16 9.37
C GLN A 969 54.08 -48.22 9.20
N HIS A 970 55.26 -47.92 9.76
CA HIS A 970 56.10 -48.92 10.41
C HIS A 970 56.61 -48.37 11.76
N SER A 971 56.01 -48.91 12.83
CA SER A 971 56.53 -49.09 14.21
C SER A 971 57.33 -47.97 14.91
N ASN A 972 56.74 -46.80 15.19
CA ASN A 972 57.32 -45.89 16.20
C ASN A 972 56.27 -45.23 17.13
N PRO A 973 56.29 -45.51 18.46
CA PRO A 973 55.32 -44.98 19.43
C PRO A 973 55.39 -43.46 19.63
N ARG A 974 56.46 -42.77 19.20
CA ARG A 974 56.48 -41.29 19.18
C ARG A 974 55.45 -40.70 18.21
N ASN A 975 55.07 -41.43 17.16
CA ASN A 975 54.13 -40.96 16.16
C ASN A 975 52.66 -41.15 16.60
N ALA A 976 52.37 -42.17 17.42
CA ALA A 976 51.06 -42.33 18.07
C ALA A 976 50.77 -41.18 19.04
N ARG A 977 51.78 -40.73 19.81
CA ARG A 977 51.66 -39.53 20.64
C ARG A 977 51.38 -38.27 19.81
N ARG A 978 52.08 -38.08 18.68
CA ARG A 978 51.84 -36.93 17.78
C ARG A 978 50.43 -36.95 17.17
N ALA A 979 49.92 -38.12 16.78
CA ALA A 979 48.57 -38.27 16.25
C ALA A 979 47.49 -38.02 17.32
N PHE A 980 47.72 -38.48 18.55
CA PHE A 980 46.85 -38.17 19.69
C PHE A 980 46.86 -36.67 20.01
N THR A 981 48.04 -36.04 20.07
CA THR A 981 48.16 -34.59 20.30
C THR A 981 47.50 -33.77 19.20
N MET A 982 47.63 -34.16 17.93
CA MET A 982 46.98 -33.46 16.81
C MET A 982 45.46 -33.67 16.81
N SER A 983 44.98 -34.88 17.12
CA SER A 983 43.53 -35.13 17.26
C SER A 983 42.93 -34.34 18.42
N PHE A 984 43.67 -34.25 19.53
CA PHE A 984 43.29 -33.45 20.69
C PHE A 984 43.27 -31.95 20.34
N LEU A 985 44.26 -31.44 19.60
CA LEU A 985 44.28 -30.04 19.14
C LEU A 985 43.12 -29.72 18.19
N VAL A 986 42.70 -30.64 17.33
CA VAL A 986 41.50 -30.46 16.47
C VAL A 986 40.22 -30.43 17.32
N ILE A 987 40.10 -31.30 18.34
CA ILE A 987 38.95 -31.28 19.25
C ILE A 987 38.91 -29.99 20.06
N VAL A 988 40.05 -29.53 20.60
CA VAL A 988 40.16 -28.26 21.33
C VAL A 988 39.83 -27.08 20.40
N ALA A 989 40.26 -27.11 19.14
CA ALA A 989 39.93 -26.07 18.16
C ALA A 989 38.44 -26.03 17.81
N ILE A 990 37.79 -27.20 17.66
CA ILE A 990 36.33 -27.30 17.46
C ILE A 990 35.58 -26.77 18.69
N GLY A 991 36.03 -27.13 19.90
CA GLY A 991 35.47 -26.62 21.15
C GLY A 991 35.59 -25.10 21.27
N ALA A 992 36.76 -24.54 20.93
CA ALA A 992 36.98 -23.10 20.93
C ALA A 992 36.11 -22.38 19.88
N MET A 993 35.92 -22.99 18.70
CA MET A 993 35.03 -22.45 17.66
C MET A 993 33.57 -22.42 18.12
N LEU A 994 33.09 -23.49 18.76
CA LEU A 994 31.71 -23.56 19.29
C LEU A 994 31.50 -22.57 20.45
N LEU A 995 32.49 -22.41 21.33
CA LEU A 995 32.44 -21.42 22.42
C LEU A 995 32.42 -19.99 21.86
N PHE A 996 33.22 -19.71 20.84
CA PHE A 996 33.24 -18.41 20.17
C PHE A 996 31.91 -18.10 19.46
N ILE A 997 31.34 -19.08 18.74
CA ILE A 997 30.00 -18.96 18.13
C ILE A 997 28.95 -18.66 19.21
N SER A 998 29.01 -19.34 20.35
CA SER A 998 28.08 -19.14 21.46
C SER A 998 28.22 -17.74 22.07
N CYS A 999 29.44 -17.20 22.19
CA CYS A 999 29.69 -15.84 22.69
C CYS A 999 29.21 -14.76 21.71
N VAL A 1000 29.42 -14.94 20.39
CA VAL A 1000 28.90 -14.02 19.37
C VAL A 1000 27.36 -14.04 19.36
N PHE A 1001 26.77 -15.23 19.49
CA PHE A 1001 25.31 -15.39 19.57
C PHE A 1001 24.72 -14.73 20.83
N ALA A 1002 25.38 -14.90 21.99
CA ALA A 1002 24.97 -14.24 23.23
C ALA A 1002 25.09 -12.70 23.14
N PHE A 1003 26.14 -12.19 22.47
CA PHE A 1003 26.33 -10.76 22.26
C PHE A 1003 25.25 -10.16 21.35
N GLU A 1004 24.89 -10.82 20.26
CA GLU A 1004 23.80 -10.40 19.34
C GLU A 1004 22.43 -10.44 20.02
N VAL A 1005 22.12 -11.50 20.77
CA VAL A 1005 20.85 -11.62 21.50
C VAL A 1005 20.73 -10.54 22.58
N LEU A 1006 21.80 -10.31 23.36
CA LEU A 1006 21.81 -9.26 24.39
C LEU A 1006 21.74 -7.86 23.78
N SER A 1007 22.39 -7.62 22.64
CA SER A 1007 22.33 -6.34 21.94
C SER A 1007 20.92 -6.05 21.40
N THR A 1008 20.23 -7.08 20.90
CA THR A 1008 18.84 -6.96 20.41
C THR A 1008 17.86 -6.68 21.55
N ILE A 1009 17.99 -7.39 22.68
CA ILE A 1009 17.11 -7.21 23.87
C ILE A 1009 17.31 -5.83 24.54
N THR A 1010 18.52 -5.27 24.51
CA THR A 1010 18.82 -3.98 25.14
C THR A 1010 18.29 -2.80 24.31
N ILE A 1011 18.12 -2.97 22.99
CA ILE A 1011 17.57 -1.94 22.08
C ILE A 1011 16.04 -1.91 22.13
N GLU A 1012 15.37 -3.07 22.24
CA GLU A 1012 13.90 -3.15 22.32
C GLU A 1012 13.31 -2.64 23.66
N ASN A 1013 14.13 -2.44 24.70
CA ASN A 1013 13.69 -1.94 26.01
C ASN A 1013 14.14 -0.50 26.30
N ASN A 1014 14.48 0.29 25.29
CA ASN A 1014 14.74 1.72 25.49
C ASN A 1014 13.42 2.50 25.40
N PRO A 1015 12.89 3.05 26.51
CA PRO A 1015 11.61 3.77 26.54
C PRO A 1015 11.62 5.15 25.84
N LEU A 1016 12.71 5.49 25.14
CA LEU A 1016 12.83 6.67 24.27
C LEU A 1016 12.55 6.33 22.77
N GLN A 1017 12.23 5.08 22.45
CA GLN A 1017 11.55 4.67 21.21
C GLN A 1017 10.07 4.40 21.51
#